data_AF-A0A2M8KLF8-F1
#
_entry.id   AF-A0A2M8KLF8-F1
#
_cell.length_a   1.000
_cell.length_b   1.000
_cell.length_c   1.000
_cell.angle_alpha   90.00
_cell.angle_beta   90.00
_cell.angle_gamma   90.00
#
_symmetry.space_group_name_H-M   'P 1'
#
loop_
_entity.id
_entity.type
_entity.pdbx_description
1 polymer ?
#
loop_
_entity_poly.entity_id
_entity_poly.type
_entity_poly.pdbx_seq_one_letter_code
_entity_poly.pdbx_strand_id
1 'polypeptide(L)'
;MVDSKYQPLLIEEKIYQYWEKNGHFTAKVNKDKKPFSIILPPPNANADLHMGHAMYVYEDIMIRFHKLIGDEVLWLPGADHAGIETQFVYEKHLKKQGKSRFDFDRETLFKDIWNFVEDNRGKMEKQLKRLGFALDWSRQKYTMDPEIIKIVYETFEKLFKADLVYRAKKLVNYCTYCGTSFSDLEVVYKERVDPLYYMKYGPFILATVRPETKFGDTAVAVHPDDKRYQQSIGKEIEVEGLIGKFKVKVVADTAVDPKFGTGVVKVTPAHDFDDYEISLRHNLPMKQVIDFDGRLNELTGKYQGMRVKAAREQVANDLKNKGWIIKVQEDYTHRVGTCYRCGRVLEPLPKEQWFIKVASLKKKAITLIESGKINIYPSRFKKILTQILDNFYDWNISRQIVWGIRIPAYKCKLKVQSEKLKVEEKWFVSIKKPDKCQICGECDFKQDEDTFDTWFSSAQWPFATLASCSNSKFKVQSSKLNNNVTIKQFNNDFFNYFYPTSVMETGYDIFRAWVSRMIMIGYFTTNQVPFKNVFGHGMVRDRKGQKMSKSKGNVTNPMMMADRYGADALRIALIFETKEGGDLSFAEEKVIGMRNFINKVWNIGRFIFMNLQVKSEKLKIKSLSEKSKVFQNLEKEFKEEKKEYFKYMKSYQFSKALGLIYEFLWHRFADYYIEQLKDKVINGNIEALELLRKIYFGNLKMLHPFAPFVTEAVWQVFNGKQNSILKDSATQFFNF
;
A
#
# COMPACT_ATOMS: atom_id res chain seq x y z
N MET A 1 3.71 20.03 -37.58
CA MET A 1 3.62 21.00 -36.48
C MET A 1 3.23 22.36 -37.06
N VAL A 2 1.97 22.48 -37.50
CA VAL A 2 1.46 23.69 -38.19
C VAL A 2 0.51 24.45 -37.28
N ASP A 3 -0.29 23.73 -36.48
CA ASP A 3 -1.23 24.30 -35.52
C ASP A 3 -0.54 25.07 -34.39
N SER A 4 -1.11 26.22 -34.03
CA SER A 4 -0.66 27.10 -32.95
C SER A 4 -1.01 26.61 -31.55
N LYS A 5 -1.78 25.51 -31.43
CA LYS A 5 -2.18 24.91 -30.16
C LYS A 5 -1.88 23.41 -30.17
N TYR A 6 -1.34 22.90 -29.08
CA TYR A 6 -1.15 21.47 -28.89
C TYR A 6 -2.49 20.80 -28.60
N GLN A 7 -2.79 19.71 -29.31
CA GLN A 7 -4.04 18.96 -29.19
C GLN A 7 -3.77 17.56 -28.60
N PRO A 8 -3.80 17.40 -27.26
CA PRO A 8 -3.40 16.15 -26.61
C PRO A 8 -4.23 14.94 -27.07
N LEU A 9 -5.56 15.11 -27.22
CA LEU A 9 -6.47 14.02 -27.62
C LEU A 9 -6.15 13.39 -28.98
N LEU A 10 -5.51 14.13 -29.90
CA LEU A 10 -5.16 13.61 -31.23
C LEU A 10 -3.78 12.94 -31.27
N ILE A 11 -2.97 13.13 -30.23
CA ILE A 11 -1.52 12.86 -30.23
C ILE A 11 -1.16 11.81 -29.18
N GLU A 12 -1.62 11.95 -27.92
CA GLU A 12 -1.16 11.15 -26.78
C GLU A 12 -1.38 9.65 -27.00
N GLU A 13 -2.57 9.25 -27.45
CA GLU A 13 -2.89 7.83 -27.67
C GLU A 13 -2.02 7.21 -28.78
N LYS A 14 -1.81 7.93 -29.89
CA LYS A 14 -0.98 7.45 -31.01
C LYS A 14 0.47 7.25 -30.59
N ILE A 15 1.00 8.18 -29.78
CA ILE A 15 2.34 8.08 -29.23
C ILE A 15 2.45 6.88 -28.29
N TYR A 16 1.46 6.66 -27.42
CA TYR A 16 1.48 5.51 -26.52
C TYR A 16 1.47 4.19 -27.28
N GLN A 17 0.57 4.05 -28.27
CA GLN A 17 0.51 2.87 -29.13
C GLN A 17 1.83 2.65 -29.88
N TYR A 18 2.48 3.72 -30.34
CA TYR A 18 3.80 3.65 -30.94
C TYR A 18 4.86 3.12 -29.96
N TRP A 19 4.90 3.62 -28.72
CA TRP A 19 5.84 3.12 -27.71
C TRP A 19 5.62 1.64 -27.37
N GLU A 20 4.36 1.26 -27.18
CA GLU A 20 3.97 -0.11 -26.85
C GLU A 20 4.32 -1.08 -27.99
N LYS A 21 3.91 -0.77 -29.23
CA LYS A 21 4.18 -1.62 -30.40
C LYS A 21 5.67 -1.84 -30.66
N ASN A 22 6.49 -0.84 -30.37
CA ASN A 22 7.94 -0.90 -30.58
C ASN A 22 8.71 -1.39 -29.34
N GLY A 23 8.02 -1.80 -28.26
CA GLY A 23 8.65 -2.34 -27.06
C GLY A 23 9.59 -1.35 -26.35
N HIS A 24 9.30 -0.05 -26.39
CA HIS A 24 10.18 0.97 -25.79
C HIS A 24 10.36 0.81 -24.28
N PHE A 25 9.44 0.12 -23.60
CA PHE A 25 9.46 -0.10 -22.16
C PHE A 25 9.73 -1.57 -21.78
N THR A 26 10.00 -2.43 -22.75
CA THR A 26 10.29 -3.85 -22.48
C THR A 26 11.70 -4.01 -21.95
N ALA A 27 11.83 -4.51 -20.72
CA ALA A 27 13.10 -4.71 -20.06
C ALA A 27 13.81 -5.98 -20.58
N LYS A 28 15.14 -5.88 -20.75
CA LYS A 28 15.99 -7.02 -21.12
C LYS A 28 17.16 -7.12 -20.16
N VAL A 29 17.68 -8.33 -19.94
CA VAL A 29 18.94 -8.47 -19.21
C VAL A 29 20.07 -7.98 -20.10
N ASN A 30 20.81 -6.96 -19.63
CA ASN A 30 21.95 -6.40 -20.35
C ASN A 30 23.12 -6.18 -19.39
N LYS A 31 24.13 -7.05 -19.44
CA LYS A 31 25.27 -7.02 -18.51
C LYS A 31 26.15 -5.78 -18.66
N ASP A 32 26.08 -5.08 -19.80
CA ASP A 32 26.86 -3.87 -20.06
C ASP A 32 26.19 -2.60 -19.50
N LYS A 33 24.95 -2.73 -19.05
CA LYS A 33 24.17 -1.63 -18.47
C LYS A 33 23.91 -1.86 -16.99
N LYS A 34 23.78 -0.77 -16.25
CA LYS A 34 23.32 -0.80 -14.87
C LYS A 34 21.80 -1.03 -14.83
N PRO A 35 21.30 -1.98 -14.03
CA PRO A 35 19.87 -2.17 -13.85
C PRO A 35 19.26 -1.10 -12.96
N PHE A 36 18.08 -0.59 -13.35
CA PHE A 36 17.21 0.21 -12.51
C PHE A 36 15.79 -0.37 -12.54
N SER A 37 15.30 -0.83 -11.39
CA SER A 37 14.05 -1.58 -11.30
C SER A 37 13.09 -1.00 -10.26
N ILE A 38 11.83 -0.88 -10.66
CA ILE A 38 10.69 -0.56 -9.80
C ILE A 38 9.61 -1.62 -10.06
N ILE A 39 8.95 -2.06 -9.00
CA ILE A 39 7.78 -2.93 -9.09
C ILE A 39 6.59 -2.08 -8.70
N LEU A 40 5.64 -1.91 -9.62
CA LEU A 40 4.47 -1.08 -9.40
C LEU A 40 3.71 -1.57 -8.16
N PRO A 41 3.40 -0.69 -7.18
CA PRO A 41 2.42 -0.97 -6.15
C PRO A 41 1.13 -1.44 -6.79
N PRO A 42 0.76 -2.72 -6.65
CA PRO A 42 -0.26 -3.31 -7.50
C PRO A 42 -1.62 -2.67 -7.15
N PRO A 43 -2.23 -1.88 -8.05
CA PRO A 43 -3.56 -1.34 -7.81
C PRO A 43 -4.59 -2.48 -7.61
N ASN A 44 -5.59 -2.20 -6.80
CA ASN A 44 -6.68 -3.14 -6.53
C ASN A 44 -7.50 -3.37 -7.80
N ALA A 45 -7.67 -4.63 -8.20
CA ALA A 45 -8.33 -5.01 -9.45
C ALA A 45 -9.87 -4.93 -9.43
N ASN A 46 -10.46 -4.08 -8.58
CA ASN A 46 -11.91 -4.10 -8.30
C ASN A 46 -12.67 -2.81 -8.65
N ALA A 47 -11.97 -1.76 -9.10
CA ALA A 47 -12.56 -0.48 -9.46
C ALA A 47 -11.63 0.39 -10.31
N ASP A 48 -12.17 1.47 -10.87
CA ASP A 48 -11.41 2.52 -11.55
C ASP A 48 -10.36 3.18 -10.65
N LEU A 49 -9.30 3.72 -11.29
CA LEU A 49 -8.29 4.52 -10.63
C LEU A 49 -8.87 5.81 -10.05
N HIS A 50 -8.40 6.21 -8.87
CA HIS A 50 -8.53 7.56 -8.34
C HIS A 50 -7.23 8.36 -8.49
N MET A 51 -7.29 9.68 -8.23
CA MET A 51 -6.14 10.59 -8.32
C MET A 51 -4.90 10.13 -7.54
N GLY A 52 -5.06 9.41 -6.42
CA GLY A 52 -3.93 8.79 -5.72
C GLY A 52 -3.06 7.86 -6.58
N HIS A 53 -3.65 7.10 -7.53
CA HIS A 53 -2.87 6.26 -8.45
C HIS A 53 -2.19 7.07 -9.56
N ALA A 54 -2.64 8.30 -9.83
CA ALA A 54 -1.92 9.17 -10.75
C ALA A 54 -0.55 9.61 -10.18
N MET A 55 -0.33 9.43 -8.87
CA MET A 55 0.97 9.67 -8.22
C MET A 55 2.08 8.68 -8.64
N TYR A 56 1.73 7.56 -9.30
CA TYR A 56 2.69 6.70 -10.00
C TYR A 56 3.52 7.47 -11.06
N VAL A 57 3.16 8.72 -11.36
CA VAL A 57 4.02 9.67 -12.08
C VAL A 57 5.42 9.77 -11.48
N TYR A 58 5.61 9.65 -10.16
CA TYR A 58 6.96 9.62 -9.56
C TYR A 58 7.78 8.42 -10.06
N GLU A 59 7.19 7.24 -10.10
CA GLU A 59 7.84 6.04 -10.63
C GLU A 59 8.18 6.21 -12.12
N ASP A 60 7.24 6.71 -12.92
CA ASP A 60 7.46 6.93 -14.35
C ASP A 60 8.57 7.97 -14.62
N ILE A 61 8.64 9.03 -13.82
CA ILE A 61 9.71 10.03 -13.86
C ILE A 61 11.06 9.35 -13.63
N MET A 62 11.16 8.49 -12.61
CA MET A 62 12.40 7.76 -12.33
C MET A 62 12.77 6.82 -13.48
N ILE A 63 11.81 6.05 -13.99
CA ILE A 63 12.02 5.10 -15.09
C ILE A 63 12.52 5.81 -16.35
N ARG A 64 11.86 6.89 -16.76
CA ARG A 64 12.25 7.66 -17.95
C ARG A 64 13.60 8.35 -17.76
N PHE A 65 13.87 8.92 -16.58
CA PHE A 65 15.17 9.51 -16.27
C PHE A 65 16.29 8.47 -16.36
N HIS A 66 16.15 7.32 -15.71
CA HIS A 66 17.14 6.25 -15.74
C HIS A 66 17.36 5.71 -17.16
N LYS A 67 16.30 5.58 -17.95
CA LYS A 67 16.39 5.18 -19.36
C LYS A 67 17.20 6.19 -20.19
N LEU A 68 16.96 7.49 -20.01
CA LEU A 68 17.66 8.56 -20.74
C LEU A 68 19.14 8.68 -20.38
N ILE A 69 19.54 8.31 -19.15
CA ILE A 69 20.95 8.27 -18.74
C ILE A 69 21.66 6.96 -19.10
N GLY A 70 20.96 6.02 -19.75
CA GLY A 70 21.54 4.79 -20.29
C GLY A 70 21.41 3.54 -19.43
N ASP A 71 20.72 3.61 -18.30
CA ASP A 71 20.44 2.43 -17.47
C ASP A 71 19.43 1.51 -18.17
N GLU A 72 19.48 0.22 -17.85
CA GLU A 72 18.47 -0.75 -18.27
C GLU A 72 17.32 -0.73 -17.27
N VAL A 73 16.13 -0.35 -17.71
CA VAL A 73 15.01 -0.05 -16.82
C VAL A 73 13.95 -1.12 -16.84
N LEU A 74 13.46 -1.48 -15.67
CA LEU A 74 12.29 -2.33 -15.48
C LEU A 74 11.26 -1.60 -14.62
N TRP A 75 10.07 -1.40 -15.18
CA TRP A 75 8.89 -1.07 -14.39
C TRP A 75 7.85 -2.16 -14.55
N LEU A 76 7.75 -3.06 -13.57
CA LEU A 76 6.92 -4.25 -13.69
C LEU A 76 5.47 -3.93 -13.25
N PRO A 77 4.47 -4.00 -14.16
CA PRO A 77 3.07 -3.77 -13.84
C PRO A 77 2.44 -4.94 -13.10
N GLY A 78 1.48 -4.61 -12.25
CA GLY A 78 0.87 -5.55 -11.32
C GLY A 78 -0.59 -5.24 -11.04
N ALA A 79 -1.34 -6.22 -10.55
CA ALA A 79 -2.65 -6.02 -9.95
C ALA A 79 -2.81 -6.86 -8.68
N ASP A 80 -3.52 -6.32 -7.69
CA ASP A 80 -3.80 -7.01 -6.42
C ASP A 80 -5.25 -7.49 -6.40
N HIS A 81 -5.44 -8.74 -5.97
CA HIS A 81 -6.73 -9.33 -5.68
C HIS A 81 -7.45 -8.62 -4.52
N ALA A 82 -6.71 -7.95 -3.64
CA ALA A 82 -7.22 -7.11 -2.55
C ALA A 82 -8.12 -7.81 -1.50
N GLY A 83 -8.22 -9.15 -1.53
CA GLY A 83 -8.94 -9.98 -0.55
C GLY A 83 -10.29 -9.41 -0.13
N ILE A 84 -10.43 -9.08 1.16
CA ILE A 84 -11.67 -8.53 1.75
C ILE A 84 -12.15 -7.25 1.05
N GLU A 85 -11.28 -6.44 0.47
CA GLU A 85 -11.68 -5.23 -0.25
C GLU A 85 -12.55 -5.57 -1.45
N THR A 86 -12.07 -6.48 -2.29
CA THR A 86 -12.74 -6.96 -3.49
C THR A 86 -14.03 -7.68 -3.13
N GLN A 87 -13.98 -8.58 -2.15
CA GLN A 87 -15.19 -9.28 -1.72
C GLN A 87 -16.23 -8.28 -1.18
N PHE A 88 -15.84 -7.27 -0.41
CA PHE A 88 -16.78 -6.25 0.09
C PHE A 88 -17.38 -5.38 -1.03
N VAL A 89 -16.59 -5.04 -2.06
CA VAL A 89 -17.09 -4.32 -3.24
C VAL A 89 -18.06 -5.20 -4.04
N TYR A 90 -17.75 -6.48 -4.22
CA TYR A 90 -18.61 -7.43 -4.88
C TYR A 90 -19.91 -7.68 -4.10
N GLU A 91 -19.86 -7.81 -2.77
CA GLU A 91 -21.05 -7.95 -1.93
C GLU A 91 -21.96 -6.71 -2.00
N LYS A 92 -21.40 -5.50 -2.19
CA LYS A 92 -22.21 -4.30 -2.50
C LYS A 92 -22.86 -4.38 -3.87
N HIS A 93 -22.19 -4.97 -4.86
CA HIS A 93 -22.76 -5.22 -6.18
C HIS A 93 -23.92 -6.22 -6.09
N LEU A 94 -23.75 -7.34 -5.38
CA LEU A 94 -24.81 -8.31 -5.10
C LEU A 94 -26.02 -7.68 -4.40
N LYS A 95 -25.78 -6.84 -3.39
CA LYS A 95 -26.86 -6.17 -2.65
C LYS A 95 -27.74 -5.29 -3.56
N LYS A 96 -27.17 -4.67 -4.59
CA LYS A 96 -27.96 -3.91 -5.60
C LYS A 96 -28.87 -4.80 -6.43
N GLN A 97 -28.56 -6.08 -6.54
CA GLN A 97 -29.37 -7.10 -7.21
C GLN A 97 -30.33 -7.83 -6.25
N GLY A 98 -30.43 -7.39 -4.98
CA GLY A 98 -31.24 -8.07 -3.96
C GLY A 98 -30.64 -9.38 -3.45
N LYS A 99 -29.38 -9.69 -3.80
CA LYS A 99 -28.67 -10.91 -3.40
C LYS A 99 -27.65 -10.67 -2.29
N SER A 100 -27.22 -11.74 -1.65
CA SER A 100 -26.19 -11.80 -0.62
C SER A 100 -25.18 -12.91 -0.93
N ARG A 101 -24.02 -12.89 -0.27
CA ARG A 101 -23.04 -13.98 -0.39
C ARG A 101 -23.56 -15.34 0.08
N PHE A 102 -24.61 -15.35 0.91
CA PHE A 102 -25.19 -16.57 1.48
C PHE A 102 -26.11 -17.29 0.48
N ASP A 103 -26.39 -16.69 -0.67
CA ASP A 103 -27.19 -17.29 -1.74
C ASP A 103 -26.35 -18.23 -2.63
N PHE A 104 -25.05 -18.38 -2.34
CA PHE A 104 -24.08 -19.10 -3.16
C PHE A 104 -23.22 -20.03 -2.30
N ASP A 105 -22.82 -21.17 -2.87
CA ASP A 105 -21.72 -21.95 -2.32
C ASP A 105 -20.36 -21.25 -2.53
N ARG A 106 -19.32 -21.78 -1.89
CA ARG A 106 -17.97 -21.18 -1.91
C ARG A 106 -17.37 -21.12 -3.31
N GLU A 107 -17.51 -22.17 -4.12
CA GLU A 107 -16.87 -22.27 -5.43
C GLU A 107 -17.55 -21.33 -6.42
N THR A 108 -18.88 -21.33 -6.41
CA THR A 108 -19.68 -20.40 -7.23
C THR A 108 -19.37 -18.95 -6.87
N LEU A 109 -19.37 -18.60 -5.57
CA LEU A 109 -19.05 -17.25 -5.13
C LEU A 109 -17.63 -16.82 -5.53
N PHE A 110 -16.64 -17.72 -5.41
CA PHE A 110 -15.26 -17.42 -5.84
C PHE A 110 -15.19 -17.13 -7.34
N LYS A 111 -15.84 -17.95 -8.16
CA LYS A 111 -15.85 -17.81 -9.61
C LYS A 111 -16.53 -16.51 -10.05
N ASP A 112 -17.63 -16.14 -9.40
CA ASP A 112 -18.32 -14.90 -9.74
C ASP A 112 -17.49 -13.65 -9.38
N ILE A 113 -16.79 -13.68 -8.24
CA ILE A 113 -15.85 -12.62 -7.87
C ILE A 113 -14.68 -12.55 -8.86
N TRP A 114 -14.18 -13.69 -9.34
CA TRP A 114 -13.13 -13.74 -10.35
C TRP A 114 -13.54 -13.01 -11.64
N ASN A 115 -14.73 -13.32 -12.17
CA ASN A 115 -15.25 -12.68 -13.38
C ASN A 115 -15.41 -11.17 -13.17
N PHE A 116 -15.95 -10.75 -12.02
CA PHE A 116 -16.06 -9.34 -11.66
C PHE A 116 -14.70 -8.61 -11.65
N VAL A 117 -13.66 -9.25 -11.13
CA VAL A 117 -12.31 -8.68 -11.05
C VAL A 117 -11.66 -8.57 -12.42
N GLU A 118 -11.77 -9.59 -13.25
CA GLU A 118 -11.18 -9.64 -14.59
C GLU A 118 -11.67 -8.45 -15.45
N ASP A 119 -12.98 -8.17 -15.41
CA ASP A 119 -13.59 -7.03 -16.13
C ASP A 119 -13.07 -5.66 -15.66
N ASN A 120 -12.83 -5.51 -14.35
CA ASN A 120 -12.34 -4.25 -13.78
C ASN A 120 -10.83 -4.05 -14.02
N ARG A 121 -10.05 -5.13 -14.02
CA ARG A 121 -8.59 -5.09 -14.28
C ARG A 121 -8.29 -4.51 -15.66
N GLY A 122 -9.01 -4.94 -16.70
CA GLY A 122 -8.81 -4.43 -18.07
C GLY A 122 -9.11 -2.92 -18.22
N LYS A 123 -10.04 -2.36 -17.43
CA LYS A 123 -10.31 -0.91 -17.43
C LYS A 123 -9.18 -0.13 -16.77
N MET A 124 -8.71 -0.62 -15.62
CA MET A 124 -7.60 -0.04 -14.88
C MET A 124 -6.31 0.02 -15.72
N GLU A 125 -5.98 -1.05 -16.45
CA GLU A 125 -4.84 -1.08 -17.37
C GLU A 125 -4.94 0.01 -18.44
N LYS A 126 -6.10 0.16 -19.08
CA LYS A 126 -6.34 1.23 -20.08
C LYS A 126 -6.12 2.63 -19.48
N GLN A 127 -6.52 2.85 -18.23
CA GLN A 127 -6.31 4.13 -17.54
C GLN A 127 -4.82 4.40 -17.28
N LEU A 128 -4.04 3.39 -16.86
CA LEU A 128 -2.58 3.52 -16.69
C LEU A 128 -1.89 3.85 -18.02
N LYS A 129 -2.30 3.19 -19.12
CA LYS A 129 -1.81 3.47 -20.48
C LYS A 129 -2.15 4.90 -20.91
N ARG A 130 -3.39 5.35 -20.66
CA ARG A 130 -3.86 6.71 -20.99
C ARG A 130 -3.07 7.80 -20.26
N LEU A 131 -2.58 7.53 -19.05
CA LEU A 131 -1.68 8.42 -18.29
C LEU A 131 -0.22 8.41 -18.77
N GLY A 132 0.12 7.57 -19.77
CA GLY A 132 1.45 7.52 -20.37
C GLY A 132 2.49 6.83 -19.54
N PHE A 133 2.12 5.94 -18.61
CA PHE A 133 3.09 5.22 -17.78
C PHE A 133 3.88 4.19 -18.59
N ALA A 134 5.20 4.21 -18.45
CA ALA A 134 6.20 3.39 -19.12
C ALA A 134 6.32 1.97 -18.55
N LEU A 135 5.18 1.31 -18.34
CA LEU A 135 5.10 -0.03 -17.77
C LEU A 135 5.49 -1.10 -18.79
N ASP A 136 6.19 -2.15 -18.33
CA ASP A 136 6.49 -3.34 -19.13
C ASP A 136 5.29 -4.30 -19.15
N TRP A 137 4.29 -4.00 -19.98
CA TRP A 137 3.09 -4.82 -20.14
C TRP A 137 3.36 -6.27 -20.57
N SER A 138 4.54 -6.57 -21.14
CA SER A 138 4.91 -7.94 -21.52
C SER A 138 5.12 -8.87 -20.33
N ARG A 139 5.19 -8.31 -19.11
CA ARG A 139 5.49 -9.04 -17.86
C ARG A 139 4.49 -8.77 -16.75
N GLN A 140 3.29 -8.35 -17.09
CA GLN A 140 2.25 -8.09 -16.11
C GLN A 140 2.01 -9.28 -15.20
N LYS A 141 1.82 -9.00 -13.90
CA LYS A 141 1.53 -10.01 -12.89
C LYS A 141 0.24 -9.72 -12.12
N TYR A 142 -0.38 -10.78 -11.63
CA TYR A 142 -1.52 -10.73 -10.74
C TYR A 142 -1.24 -11.56 -9.48
N THR A 143 -1.68 -11.08 -8.32
CA THR A 143 -1.41 -11.77 -7.04
C THR A 143 -2.02 -13.18 -6.95
N MET A 144 -3.00 -13.50 -7.79
CA MET A 144 -3.58 -14.85 -7.90
C MET A 144 -3.01 -15.67 -9.07
N ASP A 145 -1.96 -15.20 -9.75
CA ASP A 145 -1.29 -16.01 -10.76
C ASP A 145 -0.76 -17.31 -10.13
N PRO A 146 -0.90 -18.47 -10.79
CA PRO A 146 -0.49 -19.76 -10.22
C PRO A 146 0.99 -19.79 -9.75
N GLU A 147 1.87 -19.11 -10.47
CA GLU A 147 3.29 -18.99 -10.13
C GLU A 147 3.52 -18.15 -8.86
N ILE A 148 2.74 -17.08 -8.68
CA ILE A 148 2.79 -16.23 -7.48
C ILE A 148 2.22 -16.99 -6.29
N ILE A 149 1.07 -17.66 -6.43
CA ILE A 149 0.46 -18.49 -5.39
C ILE A 149 1.45 -19.56 -4.90
N LYS A 150 2.14 -20.21 -5.84
CA LYS A 150 3.17 -21.20 -5.49
C LYS A 150 4.27 -20.59 -4.60
N ILE A 151 4.76 -19.40 -4.93
CA ILE A 151 5.77 -18.70 -4.12
C ILE A 151 5.19 -18.34 -2.74
N VAL A 152 3.95 -17.88 -2.67
CA VAL A 152 3.26 -17.60 -1.40
C VAL A 152 3.18 -18.84 -0.51
N TYR A 153 2.86 -20.00 -1.09
CA TYR A 153 2.84 -21.28 -0.37
C TYR A 153 4.23 -21.73 0.08
N GLU A 154 5.25 -21.57 -0.76
CA GLU A 154 6.65 -21.87 -0.40
C GLU A 154 7.15 -20.98 0.74
N THR A 155 6.81 -19.69 0.73
CA THR A 155 7.15 -18.75 1.81
C THR A 155 6.45 -19.13 3.12
N PHE A 156 5.16 -19.48 3.07
CA PHE A 156 4.41 -19.93 4.25
C PHE A 156 4.99 -21.22 4.83
N GLU A 157 5.29 -22.21 3.99
CA GLU A 157 5.92 -23.46 4.43
C GLU A 157 7.30 -23.20 5.06
N LYS A 158 8.10 -22.28 4.49
CA LYS A 158 9.40 -21.89 5.05
C LYS A 158 9.27 -21.24 6.43
N LEU A 159 8.31 -20.34 6.61
CA LEU A 159 8.04 -19.70 7.91
C LEU A 159 7.55 -20.74 8.94
N PHE A 160 6.71 -21.68 8.52
CA PHE A 160 6.22 -22.78 9.38
C PHE A 160 7.36 -23.69 9.84
N LYS A 161 8.24 -24.13 8.91
CA LYS A 161 9.43 -24.94 9.23
C LYS A 161 10.44 -24.21 10.14
N ALA A 162 10.43 -22.88 10.13
CA ALA A 162 11.28 -22.04 10.98
C ALA A 162 10.65 -21.72 12.35
N ASP A 163 9.52 -22.36 12.72
CA ASP A 163 8.76 -22.08 13.95
C ASP A 163 8.34 -20.59 14.10
N LEU A 164 8.20 -19.88 12.97
CA LEU A 164 7.72 -18.50 12.94
C LEU A 164 6.21 -18.42 12.70
N VAL A 165 5.57 -19.50 12.24
CA VAL A 165 4.11 -19.57 12.07
C VAL A 165 3.54 -20.49 13.13
N TYR A 166 2.48 -20.04 13.79
CA TYR A 166 1.74 -20.85 14.75
C TYR A 166 0.24 -20.60 14.62
N ARG A 167 -0.54 -21.52 15.16
CA ARG A 167 -2.00 -21.41 15.27
C ARG A 167 -2.37 -21.33 16.75
N ALA A 168 -3.18 -20.34 17.11
CA ALA A 168 -3.62 -20.16 18.49
C ALA A 168 -5.01 -19.51 18.54
N LYS A 169 -5.76 -19.86 19.59
CA LYS A 169 -6.98 -19.13 19.95
C LYS A 169 -6.58 -17.87 20.72
N LYS A 170 -6.68 -16.72 20.06
CA LYS A 170 -6.36 -15.41 20.63
C LYS A 170 -7.52 -14.45 20.44
N LEU A 171 -7.51 -13.34 21.17
CA LEU A 171 -8.43 -12.24 20.90
C LEU A 171 -8.08 -11.61 19.54
N VAL A 172 -9.08 -11.45 18.69
CA VAL A 172 -8.92 -10.83 17.37
C VAL A 172 -9.92 -9.71 17.17
N ASN A 173 -9.51 -8.70 16.40
CA ASN A 173 -10.38 -7.63 15.95
C ASN A 173 -11.40 -8.18 14.94
N TYR A 174 -12.63 -8.47 15.37
CA TYR A 174 -13.65 -9.11 14.53
C TYR A 174 -14.74 -8.15 14.08
N CYS A 175 -15.08 -8.15 12.79
CA CYS A 175 -16.26 -7.43 12.34
C CYS A 175 -17.44 -8.37 12.20
N THR A 176 -18.42 -8.22 13.10
CA THR A 176 -19.67 -9.01 13.13
C THR A 176 -20.55 -8.80 11.90
N TYR A 177 -20.34 -7.70 11.16
CA TYR A 177 -21.03 -7.45 9.89
C TYR A 177 -20.31 -8.09 8.70
N CYS A 178 -19.00 -7.89 8.56
CA CYS A 178 -18.25 -8.47 7.44
C CYS A 178 -18.01 -9.97 7.62
N GLY A 179 -18.03 -10.48 8.86
CA GLY A 179 -17.81 -11.88 9.19
C GLY A 179 -16.35 -12.31 9.10
N THR A 180 -15.39 -11.42 9.38
CA THR A 180 -13.96 -11.74 9.33
C THR A 180 -13.18 -10.99 10.40
N SER A 181 -12.07 -11.58 10.84
CA SER A 181 -11.07 -10.88 11.65
C SER A 181 -10.18 -9.95 10.83
N PHE A 182 -9.61 -8.97 11.49
CA PHE A 182 -8.66 -8.00 10.97
C PHE A 182 -7.38 -8.00 11.82
N SER A 183 -6.26 -7.64 11.19
CA SER A 183 -5.03 -7.31 11.91
C SER A 183 -5.16 -5.95 12.60
N ASP A 184 -4.45 -5.71 13.70
CA ASP A 184 -4.44 -4.42 14.42
C ASP A 184 -4.06 -3.23 13.53
N LEU A 185 -3.31 -3.49 12.45
CA LEU A 185 -2.92 -2.47 11.48
C LEU A 185 -4.08 -2.02 10.58
N GLU A 186 -5.12 -2.84 10.44
CA GLU A 186 -6.32 -2.55 9.63
C GLU A 186 -7.43 -1.89 10.45
N VAL A 187 -7.24 -1.72 11.76
CA VAL A 187 -8.21 -1.08 12.66
C VAL A 187 -8.12 0.44 12.54
N VAL A 188 -9.26 1.07 12.25
CA VAL A 188 -9.38 2.54 12.26
C VAL A 188 -9.98 2.96 13.59
N TYR A 189 -9.20 3.64 14.41
CA TYR A 189 -9.68 4.20 15.67
C TYR A 189 -10.36 5.55 15.43
N LYS A 190 -11.56 5.70 15.99
CA LYS A 190 -12.31 6.96 15.99
C LYS A 190 -12.55 7.40 17.42
N GLU A 191 -12.41 8.69 17.66
CA GLU A 191 -12.82 9.32 18.92
C GLU A 191 -14.36 9.32 19.00
N ARG A 192 -14.89 8.96 20.17
CA ARG A 192 -16.31 8.87 20.44
C ARG A 192 -16.58 9.32 21.87
N VAL A 193 -17.71 9.98 22.06
CA VAL A 193 -18.27 10.29 23.37
C VAL A 193 -19.29 9.22 23.71
N ASP A 194 -19.10 8.52 24.83
CA ASP A 194 -20.05 7.54 25.36
C ASP A 194 -20.25 7.73 26.87
N PRO A 195 -21.34 7.20 27.44
CA PRO A 195 -21.51 7.16 28.88
C PRO A 195 -20.50 6.21 29.54
N LEU A 196 -19.83 6.70 30.59
CA LEU A 196 -19.03 5.91 31.53
C LEU A 196 -19.86 5.61 32.78
N TYR A 197 -20.22 4.35 32.96
CA TYR A 197 -21.07 3.88 34.04
C TYR A 197 -20.24 3.51 35.27
N TYR A 198 -20.54 4.13 36.41
CA TYR A 198 -20.01 3.75 37.72
C TYR A 198 -21.00 2.82 38.40
N MET A 199 -20.67 1.53 38.48
CA MET A 199 -21.57 0.51 39.02
C MET A 199 -21.00 -0.17 40.26
N LYS A 200 -21.88 -0.49 41.21
CA LYS A 200 -21.59 -1.33 42.37
C LYS A 200 -21.25 -2.74 41.90
N TYR A 201 -20.18 -3.30 42.44
CA TYR A 201 -19.64 -4.58 42.06
C TYR A 201 -19.06 -5.28 43.30
N GLY A 202 -19.93 -5.96 44.06
CA GLY A 202 -19.59 -6.48 45.38
C GLY A 202 -19.21 -5.34 46.33
N PRO A 203 -18.03 -5.37 46.97
CA PRO A 203 -17.55 -4.29 47.84
C PRO A 203 -16.99 -3.08 47.06
N PHE A 204 -16.86 -3.17 45.74
CA PHE A 204 -16.24 -2.14 44.91
C PHE A 204 -17.25 -1.32 44.13
N ILE A 205 -16.78 -0.18 43.62
CA ILE A 205 -17.42 0.57 42.54
C ILE A 205 -16.45 0.50 41.38
N LEU A 206 -16.92 0.14 40.18
CA LEU A 206 -16.10 0.10 38.97
C LEU A 206 -16.67 1.01 37.89
N ALA A 207 -15.79 1.49 37.02
CA ALA A 207 -16.15 2.32 35.88
C ALA A 207 -16.05 1.50 34.57
N THR A 208 -17.09 1.54 33.72
CA THR A 208 -17.03 0.90 32.40
C THR A 208 -17.90 1.60 31.37
N VAL A 209 -17.49 1.57 30.10
CA VAL A 209 -18.30 1.98 28.94
C VAL A 209 -19.08 0.81 28.31
N ARG A 210 -18.86 -0.43 28.78
CA ARG A 210 -19.46 -1.65 28.23
C ARG A 210 -20.14 -2.51 29.31
N PRO A 211 -21.23 -2.04 29.93
CA PRO A 211 -21.94 -2.80 30.96
C PRO A 211 -22.43 -4.17 30.47
N GLU A 212 -22.72 -4.33 29.18
CA GLU A 212 -23.16 -5.61 28.59
C GLU A 212 -22.09 -6.70 28.65
N THR A 213 -20.80 -6.33 28.74
CA THR A 213 -19.71 -7.32 28.81
C THR A 213 -19.52 -7.91 30.21
N LYS A 214 -20.18 -7.36 31.24
CA LYS A 214 -20.09 -7.81 32.63
C LYS A 214 -20.39 -9.31 32.83
N PHE A 215 -21.24 -9.88 31.98
CA PHE A 215 -21.55 -11.32 32.04
C PHE A 215 -20.32 -12.21 31.77
N GLY A 216 -19.30 -11.66 31.10
CA GLY A 216 -18.03 -12.32 30.78
C GLY A 216 -16.92 -12.06 31.80
N ASP A 217 -17.20 -11.36 32.90
CA ASP A 217 -16.18 -11.00 33.89
C ASP A 217 -15.62 -12.24 34.59
N THR A 218 -14.29 -12.29 34.69
CA THR A 218 -13.57 -13.40 35.34
C THR A 218 -12.69 -12.96 36.49
N ALA A 219 -12.38 -11.68 36.57
CA ALA A 219 -11.69 -11.05 37.69
C ALA A 219 -12.06 -9.58 37.82
N VAL A 220 -11.57 -8.98 38.90
CA VAL A 220 -11.48 -7.53 39.08
C VAL A 220 -10.01 -7.19 39.26
N ALA A 221 -9.48 -6.23 38.52
CA ALA A 221 -8.10 -5.80 38.60
C ALA A 221 -7.97 -4.48 39.36
N VAL A 222 -6.94 -4.38 40.20
CA VAL A 222 -6.53 -3.16 40.90
C VAL A 222 -5.03 -2.97 40.71
N HIS A 223 -4.54 -1.73 40.81
CA HIS A 223 -3.11 -1.48 40.74
C HIS A 223 -2.39 -2.01 42.01
N PRO A 224 -1.23 -2.68 41.91
CA PRO A 224 -0.53 -3.25 43.08
C PRO A 224 -0.18 -2.20 44.15
N ASP A 225 0.15 -0.98 43.73
CA ASP A 225 0.52 0.12 44.63
C ASP A 225 -0.68 0.92 45.16
N ASP A 226 -1.91 0.55 44.80
CA ASP A 226 -3.10 1.25 45.28
C ASP A 226 -3.48 0.78 46.70
N LYS A 227 -3.04 1.57 47.68
CA LYS A 227 -3.27 1.33 49.12
C LYS A 227 -4.75 1.11 49.47
N ARG A 228 -5.70 1.63 48.70
CA ARG A 228 -7.14 1.48 48.94
C ARG A 228 -7.60 0.02 48.84
N TYR A 229 -6.94 -0.80 48.02
CA TYR A 229 -7.42 -2.14 47.65
C TYR A 229 -6.45 -3.27 47.99
N GLN A 230 -5.28 -2.98 48.57
CA GLN A 230 -4.26 -3.99 48.87
C GLN A 230 -4.78 -5.19 49.68
N GLN A 231 -5.63 -4.94 50.68
CA GLN A 231 -6.22 -5.99 51.52
C GLN A 231 -7.19 -6.92 50.77
N SER A 232 -7.61 -6.54 49.56
CA SER A 232 -8.52 -7.33 48.73
C SER A 232 -7.79 -8.20 47.70
N ILE A 233 -6.52 -7.92 47.41
CA ILE A 233 -5.73 -8.65 46.41
C ILE A 233 -5.69 -10.14 46.75
N GLY A 234 -5.96 -10.98 45.75
CA GLY A 234 -5.96 -12.44 45.88
C GLY A 234 -7.24 -13.04 46.46
N LYS A 235 -8.13 -12.22 47.05
CA LYS A 235 -9.42 -12.70 47.58
C LYS A 235 -10.44 -12.92 46.47
N GLU A 236 -11.37 -13.83 46.71
CA GLU A 236 -12.59 -13.95 45.92
C GLU A 236 -13.68 -13.06 46.51
N ILE A 237 -14.38 -12.34 45.64
CA ILE A 237 -15.56 -11.56 46.03
C ILE A 237 -16.81 -12.16 45.39
N GLU A 238 -17.89 -12.22 46.15
CA GLU A 238 -19.21 -12.54 45.63
C GLU A 238 -19.87 -11.26 45.10
N VAL A 239 -20.39 -11.34 43.87
CA VAL A 239 -20.99 -10.22 43.16
C VAL A 239 -22.39 -10.62 42.78
N GLU A 240 -23.36 -9.81 43.20
CA GLU A 240 -24.73 -9.95 42.73
C GLU A 240 -24.84 -9.43 41.29
N GLY A 241 -25.22 -10.32 40.36
CA GLY A 241 -25.42 -10.01 38.96
C GLY A 241 -26.90 -9.94 38.57
N LEU A 242 -27.17 -9.48 37.35
CA LEU A 242 -28.53 -9.41 36.79
C LEU A 242 -29.15 -10.78 36.50
N ILE A 243 -28.33 -11.83 36.43
CA ILE A 243 -28.74 -13.21 36.13
C ILE A 243 -28.40 -14.20 37.26
N GLY A 244 -28.06 -13.68 38.45
CA GLY A 244 -27.66 -14.46 39.61
C GLY A 244 -26.34 -14.01 40.22
N LYS A 245 -25.98 -14.62 41.35
CA LYS A 245 -24.71 -14.38 42.05
C LYS A 245 -23.57 -15.12 41.35
N PHE A 246 -22.39 -14.51 41.33
CA PHE A 246 -21.18 -15.12 40.80
C PHE A 246 -19.95 -14.65 41.59
N LYS A 247 -18.87 -15.43 41.55
CA LYS A 247 -17.61 -15.12 42.22
C LYS A 247 -16.57 -14.66 41.21
N VAL A 248 -15.76 -13.68 41.60
CA VAL A 248 -14.58 -13.27 40.83
C VAL A 248 -13.39 -13.03 41.75
N LYS A 249 -12.19 -13.24 41.22
CA LYS A 249 -10.93 -13.01 41.94
C LYS A 249 -10.50 -11.56 41.79
N VAL A 250 -9.93 -10.98 42.85
CA VAL A 250 -9.25 -9.68 42.78
C VAL A 250 -7.78 -9.91 42.43
N VAL A 251 -7.32 -9.36 41.31
CA VAL A 251 -5.92 -9.46 40.83
C VAL A 251 -5.22 -8.11 40.89
N ALA A 252 -3.91 -8.14 41.10
CA ALA A 252 -3.07 -6.94 41.12
C ALA A 252 -2.28 -6.84 39.82
N ASP A 253 -2.58 -5.85 39.00
CA ASP A 253 -1.98 -5.68 37.67
C ASP A 253 -1.59 -4.22 37.41
N THR A 254 -0.39 -4.00 36.89
CA THR A 254 0.16 -2.66 36.62
C THR A 254 -0.48 -1.97 35.42
N ALA A 255 -1.26 -2.68 34.60
CA ALA A 255 -2.04 -2.08 33.52
C ALA A 255 -3.19 -1.20 34.03
N VAL A 256 -3.60 -1.34 35.30
CA VAL A 256 -4.68 -0.56 35.89
C VAL A 256 -4.20 0.83 36.28
N ASP A 257 -4.81 1.89 35.76
CA ASP A 257 -4.54 3.26 36.22
C ASP A 257 -5.31 3.54 37.54
N PRO A 258 -4.63 3.74 38.70
CA PRO A 258 -5.29 4.01 39.97
C PRO A 258 -6.05 5.34 39.98
N LYS A 259 -5.72 6.28 39.07
CA LYS A 259 -6.39 7.59 38.95
C LYS A 259 -7.62 7.55 38.05
N PHE A 260 -7.74 6.55 37.18
CA PHE A 260 -8.88 6.43 36.28
C PHE A 260 -10.10 5.81 36.99
N GLY A 261 -11.26 6.45 36.87
CA GLY A 261 -12.49 5.98 37.51
C GLY A 261 -12.33 5.86 39.03
N THR A 262 -12.35 4.63 39.53
CA THR A 262 -12.17 4.30 40.95
C THR A 262 -10.83 3.61 41.24
N GLY A 263 -10.01 3.37 40.23
CA GLY A 263 -8.83 2.50 40.31
C GLY A 263 -9.15 0.99 40.31
N VAL A 264 -10.41 0.63 40.02
CA VAL A 264 -10.90 -0.76 39.97
C VAL A 264 -11.49 -1.03 38.58
N VAL A 265 -10.99 -2.06 37.90
CA VAL A 265 -11.40 -2.42 36.53
C VAL A 265 -11.98 -3.83 36.51
N LYS A 266 -13.11 -4.03 35.84
CA LYS A 266 -13.60 -5.39 35.54
C LYS A 266 -12.68 -6.02 34.50
N VAL A 267 -12.35 -7.30 34.65
CA VAL A 267 -11.54 -8.03 33.67
C VAL A 267 -12.46 -8.96 32.90
N THR A 268 -12.67 -8.67 31.61
CA THR A 268 -13.49 -9.45 30.67
C THR A 268 -12.64 -9.95 29.48
N PRO A 269 -11.81 -10.99 29.68
CA PRO A 269 -10.74 -11.36 28.74
C PRO A 269 -11.16 -11.68 27.31
N ALA A 270 -12.42 -12.06 27.10
CA ALA A 270 -12.93 -12.43 25.79
C ALA A 270 -13.43 -11.24 24.96
N HIS A 271 -13.45 -10.00 25.48
CA HIS A 271 -14.08 -8.84 24.82
C HIS A 271 -13.26 -7.54 24.87
N ASP A 272 -12.06 -7.58 25.43
CA ASP A 272 -11.14 -6.45 25.53
C ASP A 272 -9.67 -6.92 25.51
N PHE A 273 -8.80 -6.19 24.81
CA PHE A 273 -7.40 -6.58 24.61
C PHE A 273 -6.55 -6.39 25.87
N ASP A 274 -6.79 -5.34 26.65
CA ASP A 274 -6.05 -5.10 27.89
C ASP A 274 -6.47 -6.15 28.92
N ASP A 275 -7.77 -6.44 29.03
CA ASP A 275 -8.29 -7.50 29.87
C ASP A 275 -7.76 -8.88 29.48
N TYR A 276 -7.60 -9.13 28.18
CA TYR A 276 -7.00 -10.37 27.67
C TYR A 276 -5.55 -10.50 28.12
N GLU A 277 -4.74 -9.44 28.02
CA GLU A 277 -3.35 -9.46 28.46
C GLU A 277 -3.22 -9.64 29.99
N ILE A 278 -4.11 -8.99 30.77
CA ILE A 278 -4.23 -9.23 32.22
C ILE A 278 -4.55 -10.72 32.48
N SER A 279 -5.46 -11.30 31.70
CA SER A 279 -5.84 -12.71 31.84
C SER A 279 -4.68 -13.67 31.64
N LEU A 280 -3.77 -13.37 30.70
CA LEU A 280 -2.58 -14.18 30.45
C LEU A 280 -1.59 -14.11 31.61
N ARG A 281 -1.37 -12.91 32.18
CA ARG A 281 -0.48 -12.71 33.33
C ARG A 281 -0.97 -13.38 34.61
N HIS A 282 -2.30 -13.47 34.78
CA HIS A 282 -2.93 -14.00 35.98
C HIS A 282 -3.60 -15.37 35.81
N ASN A 283 -3.46 -16.00 34.64
CA ASN A 283 -4.06 -17.29 34.30
C ASN A 283 -5.58 -17.32 34.53
N LEU A 284 -6.29 -16.31 34.01
CA LEU A 284 -7.74 -16.19 34.14
C LEU A 284 -8.48 -16.86 32.97
N PRO A 285 -9.67 -17.44 33.20
CA PRO A 285 -10.44 -18.07 32.14
C PRO A 285 -10.96 -17.02 31.13
N MET A 286 -11.20 -17.44 29.88
CA MET A 286 -11.87 -16.62 28.88
C MET A 286 -13.35 -16.98 28.78
N LYS A 287 -14.25 -16.07 29.16
CA LYS A 287 -15.71 -16.26 29.07
C LYS A 287 -16.31 -15.40 27.95
N GLN A 288 -16.55 -16.01 26.79
CA GLN A 288 -17.16 -15.33 25.64
C GLN A 288 -18.68 -15.22 25.83
N VAL A 289 -19.24 -14.00 25.77
CA VAL A 289 -20.67 -13.72 25.93
C VAL A 289 -21.31 -13.05 24.71
N ILE A 290 -20.50 -12.72 23.70
CA ILE A 290 -20.91 -12.14 22.42
C ILE A 290 -20.47 -13.11 21.32
N ASP A 291 -21.39 -13.48 20.44
CA ASP A 291 -21.16 -14.36 19.30
C ASP A 291 -20.69 -13.59 18.06
N PHE A 292 -20.21 -14.33 17.05
CA PHE A 292 -19.66 -13.77 15.82
C PHE A 292 -20.69 -13.00 14.96
N ASP A 293 -21.99 -13.14 15.23
CA ASP A 293 -23.06 -12.35 14.59
C ASP A 293 -23.37 -11.03 15.34
N GLY A 294 -22.65 -10.75 16.42
CA GLY A 294 -22.81 -9.56 17.25
C GLY A 294 -24.04 -9.59 18.16
N ARG A 295 -24.45 -10.79 18.58
CA ARG A 295 -25.50 -11.00 19.58
C ARG A 295 -24.95 -11.60 20.86
N LEU A 296 -25.64 -11.36 21.96
CA LEU A 296 -25.32 -11.99 23.23
C LEU A 296 -25.75 -13.47 23.22
N ASN A 297 -24.95 -14.34 23.84
CA ASN A 297 -25.19 -15.78 23.87
C ASN A 297 -25.92 -16.25 25.14
N GLU A 298 -26.06 -17.56 25.32
CA GLU A 298 -26.77 -18.21 26.42
C GLU A 298 -26.24 -17.87 27.82
N LEU A 299 -24.98 -17.43 27.94
CA LEU A 299 -24.38 -17.04 29.23
C LEU A 299 -24.94 -15.74 29.80
N THR A 300 -25.85 -15.08 29.06
CA THR A 300 -26.42 -13.78 29.41
C THR A 300 -27.89 -13.87 29.82
N GLY A 301 -28.47 -15.07 29.92
CA GLY A 301 -29.84 -15.27 30.39
C GLY A 301 -30.85 -14.49 29.54
N LYS A 302 -31.65 -13.61 30.16
CA LYS A 302 -32.71 -12.86 29.47
C LYS A 302 -32.23 -11.91 28.35
N TYR A 303 -30.92 -11.65 28.24
CA TYR A 303 -30.34 -10.82 27.19
C TYR A 303 -29.89 -11.61 25.95
N GLN A 304 -30.02 -12.94 25.97
CA GLN A 304 -29.65 -13.80 24.85
C GLN A 304 -30.34 -13.37 23.56
N GLY A 305 -29.59 -13.36 22.46
CA GLY A 305 -30.06 -12.96 21.13
C GLY A 305 -30.15 -11.45 20.90
N MET A 306 -30.00 -10.62 21.93
CA MET A 306 -29.95 -9.16 21.77
C MET A 306 -28.67 -8.73 21.06
N ARG A 307 -28.77 -7.75 20.15
CA ARG A 307 -27.59 -7.12 19.54
C ARG A 307 -26.84 -6.30 20.59
N VAL A 308 -25.50 -6.29 20.53
CA VAL A 308 -24.62 -5.61 21.52
C VAL A 308 -25.09 -4.22 21.93
N LYS A 309 -25.45 -3.35 20.97
CA LYS A 309 -25.91 -1.98 21.30
C LYS A 309 -27.21 -1.98 22.11
N ALA A 310 -28.20 -2.77 21.71
CA ALA A 310 -29.48 -2.87 22.42
C ALA A 310 -29.29 -3.54 23.79
N ALA A 311 -28.44 -4.56 23.88
CA ALA A 311 -28.08 -5.19 25.13
C ALA A 311 -27.40 -4.20 26.09
N ARG A 312 -26.51 -3.34 25.61
CA ARG A 312 -25.86 -2.29 26.42
C ARG A 312 -26.88 -1.36 27.08
N GLU A 313 -27.81 -0.85 26.28
CA GLU A 313 -28.87 0.03 26.76
C GLU A 313 -29.77 -0.68 27.78
N GLN A 314 -30.21 -1.90 27.49
CA GLN A 314 -31.07 -2.67 28.39
C GLN A 314 -30.36 -3.05 29.70
N VAL A 315 -29.10 -3.49 29.63
CA VAL A 315 -28.31 -3.86 30.80
C VAL A 315 -28.07 -2.64 31.69
N ALA A 316 -27.74 -1.48 31.10
CA ALA A 316 -27.60 -0.24 31.85
C ALA A 316 -28.90 0.15 32.57
N ASN A 317 -30.05 0.06 31.88
CA ASN A 317 -31.36 0.35 32.47
C ASN A 317 -31.69 -0.61 33.63
N ASP A 318 -31.44 -1.91 33.47
CA ASP A 318 -31.72 -2.88 34.53
C ASP A 318 -30.80 -2.72 35.75
N LEU A 319 -29.53 -2.35 35.53
CA LEU A 319 -28.62 -1.98 36.63
C LEU A 319 -29.08 -0.71 37.35
N LYS A 320 -29.60 0.28 36.61
CA LYS A 320 -30.18 1.51 37.18
C LYS A 320 -31.43 1.21 38.02
N ASN A 321 -32.33 0.38 37.52
CA ASN A 321 -33.56 -0.02 38.23
C ASN A 321 -33.28 -0.77 39.52
N LYS A 322 -32.17 -1.51 39.61
CA LYS A 322 -31.69 -2.14 40.85
C LYS A 322 -30.92 -1.20 41.79
N GLY A 323 -30.73 0.07 41.42
CA GLY A 323 -29.95 1.02 42.20
C GLY A 323 -28.44 0.71 42.24
N TRP A 324 -27.93 -0.09 41.29
CA TRP A 324 -26.52 -0.48 41.24
C TRP A 324 -25.66 0.46 40.40
N ILE A 325 -26.25 1.36 39.63
CA ILE A 325 -25.52 2.48 39.02
C ILE A 325 -25.46 3.63 40.02
N ILE A 326 -24.25 3.95 40.46
CA ILE A 326 -23.97 5.04 41.43
C ILE A 326 -23.91 6.38 40.72
N LYS A 327 -23.29 6.42 39.54
CA LYS A 327 -23.12 7.62 38.73
C LYS A 327 -22.99 7.22 37.26
N VAL A 328 -23.47 8.07 36.36
CA VAL A 328 -23.14 7.99 34.93
C VAL A 328 -22.45 9.29 34.57
N GLN A 329 -21.28 9.18 33.94
CA GLN A 329 -20.62 10.31 33.30
C GLN A 329 -20.93 10.25 31.80
N GLU A 330 -21.78 11.14 31.31
CA GLU A 330 -22.32 11.10 29.93
C GLU A 330 -21.33 11.56 28.85
N ASP A 331 -20.27 12.27 29.24
CA ASP A 331 -19.34 12.97 28.35
C ASP A 331 -17.96 12.32 28.23
N TYR A 332 -17.84 11.03 28.56
CA TYR A 332 -16.56 10.35 28.52
C TYR A 332 -16.09 10.13 27.08
N THR A 333 -14.97 10.77 26.75
CA THR A 333 -14.37 10.73 25.41
C THR A 333 -13.26 9.70 25.35
N HIS A 334 -13.36 8.76 24.41
CA HIS A 334 -12.38 7.68 24.24
C HIS A 334 -12.29 7.23 22.77
N ARG A 335 -11.38 6.29 22.48
CA ARG A 335 -11.13 5.80 21.12
C ARG A 335 -11.70 4.41 20.94
N VAL A 336 -12.45 4.22 19.85
CA VAL A 336 -13.09 2.95 19.50
C VAL A 336 -12.56 2.42 18.18
N GLY A 337 -12.17 1.15 18.16
CA GLY A 337 -11.75 0.45 16.96
C GLY A 337 -12.93 0.21 16.02
N THR A 338 -12.80 0.65 14.77
CA THR A 338 -13.83 0.48 13.72
C THR A 338 -13.27 -0.24 12.51
N CYS A 339 -14.14 -1.01 11.84
CA CYS A 339 -13.85 -1.68 10.59
C CYS A 339 -13.61 -0.62 9.52
N TYR A 340 -12.42 -0.63 8.91
CA TYR A 340 -12.06 0.32 7.87
C TYR A 340 -12.89 0.18 6.57
N ARG A 341 -13.67 -0.90 6.43
CA ARG A 341 -14.56 -1.15 5.28
C ARG A 341 -15.99 -0.69 5.50
N CYS A 342 -16.63 -1.19 6.56
CA CYS A 342 -18.04 -0.91 6.82
C CYS A 342 -18.26 0.22 7.85
N GLY A 343 -17.20 0.68 8.53
CA GLY A 343 -17.25 1.74 9.53
C GLY A 343 -17.87 1.36 10.87
N ARG A 344 -18.36 0.12 11.02
CA ARG A 344 -18.93 -0.38 12.28
C ARG A 344 -17.84 -0.67 13.30
N VAL A 345 -18.21 -0.63 14.58
CA VAL A 345 -17.34 -1.01 15.70
C VAL A 345 -16.89 -2.46 15.54
N LEU A 346 -15.61 -2.73 15.78
CA LEU A 346 -15.06 -4.08 15.84
C LEU A 346 -15.29 -4.65 17.23
N GLU A 347 -15.63 -5.93 17.29
CA GLU A 347 -15.72 -6.68 18.53
C GLU A 347 -14.42 -7.46 18.72
N PRO A 348 -13.69 -7.27 19.83
CA PRO A 348 -12.65 -8.20 20.23
C PRO A 348 -13.31 -9.54 20.55
N LEU A 349 -12.97 -10.61 19.83
CA LEU A 349 -13.55 -11.94 20.05
C LEU A 349 -12.46 -13.02 20.00
N PRO A 350 -12.54 -14.07 20.84
CA PRO A 350 -11.54 -15.13 20.85
C PRO A 350 -11.74 -16.06 19.65
N LYS A 351 -10.76 -16.15 18.76
CA LYS A 351 -10.83 -16.98 17.56
C LYS A 351 -9.50 -17.67 17.30
N GLU A 352 -9.57 -18.94 16.89
CA GLU A 352 -8.39 -19.69 16.45
C GLU A 352 -7.94 -19.20 15.07
N GLN A 353 -6.73 -18.64 14.97
CA GLN A 353 -6.18 -18.02 13.77
C GLN A 353 -4.69 -18.35 13.59
N TRP A 354 -4.16 -18.09 12.40
CA TRP A 354 -2.73 -18.20 12.08
C TRP A 354 -2.00 -16.90 12.32
N PHE A 355 -0.85 -16.98 12.96
CA PHE A 355 -0.01 -15.83 13.31
C PHE A 355 1.43 -16.04 12.86
N ILE A 356 2.10 -14.94 12.49
CA ILE A 356 3.56 -14.90 12.32
C ILE A 356 4.19 -14.25 13.56
N LYS A 357 5.17 -14.93 14.16
CA LYS A 357 6.09 -14.37 15.17
C LYS A 357 6.98 -13.33 14.50
N VAL A 358 6.72 -12.06 14.76
CA VAL A 358 7.42 -10.96 14.05
C VAL A 358 8.67 -10.45 14.77
N ALA A 359 8.89 -10.80 16.03
CA ALA A 359 9.94 -10.20 16.88
C ALA A 359 11.35 -10.26 16.25
N SER A 360 11.76 -11.42 15.75
CA SER A 360 13.05 -11.60 15.08
C SER A 360 13.10 -10.88 13.71
N LEU A 361 11.99 -10.90 12.98
CA LEU A 361 11.86 -10.27 11.67
C LEU A 361 11.93 -8.75 11.74
N LYS A 362 11.21 -8.13 12.69
CA LYS A 362 11.21 -6.67 12.89
C LYS A 362 12.58 -6.17 13.33
N LYS A 363 13.26 -6.89 14.24
CA LYS A 363 14.63 -6.55 14.67
C LYS A 363 15.58 -6.50 13.48
N LYS A 364 15.52 -7.52 12.61
CA LYS A 364 16.35 -7.56 11.40
C LYS A 364 16.00 -6.43 10.43
N ALA A 365 14.72 -6.15 10.20
CA ALA A 365 14.26 -5.06 9.35
C ALA A 365 14.76 -3.69 9.83
N ILE A 366 14.66 -3.41 11.14
CA ILE A 366 15.16 -2.18 11.76
C ILE A 366 16.67 -2.04 11.54
N THR A 367 17.46 -3.10 11.80
CA THR A 367 18.91 -3.07 11.56
C THR A 367 19.27 -2.75 10.10
N LEU A 368 18.52 -3.26 9.12
CA LEU A 368 18.77 -2.99 7.70
C LEU A 368 18.52 -1.51 7.35
N ILE A 369 17.52 -0.89 7.96
CA ILE A 369 17.21 0.54 7.78
C ILE A 369 18.24 1.41 8.50
N GLU A 370 18.60 1.06 9.74
CA GLU A 370 19.55 1.83 10.55
C GLU A 370 20.96 1.84 9.95
N SER A 371 21.43 0.67 9.49
CA SER A 371 22.73 0.50 8.83
C SER A 371 22.84 1.10 7.42
N GLY A 372 21.76 1.64 6.86
CA GLY A 372 21.77 2.23 5.51
C GLY A 372 21.75 1.22 4.36
N LYS A 373 21.48 -0.07 4.64
CA LYS A 373 21.23 -1.07 3.58
C LYS A 373 19.91 -0.81 2.84
N ILE A 374 18.98 -0.13 3.50
CA ILE A 374 17.74 0.40 2.91
C ILE A 374 17.68 1.89 3.22
N ASN A 375 17.78 2.73 2.18
CA ASN A 375 17.70 4.18 2.31
C ASN A 375 16.25 4.66 2.23
N ILE A 376 15.84 5.59 3.09
CA ILE A 376 14.47 6.09 3.15
C ILE A 376 14.44 7.57 2.77
N TYR A 377 13.61 7.92 1.79
CA TYR A 377 13.42 9.26 1.27
C TYR A 377 11.96 9.69 1.35
N PRO A 378 11.66 10.92 1.81
CA PRO A 378 12.55 11.81 2.55
C PRO A 378 13.01 11.23 3.91
N SER A 379 14.15 11.71 4.41
CA SER A 379 14.83 11.16 5.60
C SER A 379 13.96 11.13 6.87
N ARG A 380 13.00 12.05 7.01
CA ARG A 380 12.04 12.08 8.13
C ARG A 380 11.25 10.78 8.29
N PHE A 381 10.99 10.06 7.19
CA PHE A 381 10.25 8.81 7.23
C PHE A 381 11.05 7.63 7.77
N LYS A 382 12.39 7.74 7.88
CA LYS A 382 13.23 6.71 8.51
C LYS A 382 12.76 6.41 9.93
N LYS A 383 12.60 7.46 10.75
CA LYS A 383 12.13 7.33 12.14
C LYS A 383 10.70 6.80 12.24
N ILE A 384 9.83 7.23 11.33
CA ILE A 384 8.43 6.76 11.28
C ILE A 384 8.39 5.25 10.98
N LEU A 385 9.15 4.78 9.98
CA LEU A 385 9.16 3.37 9.60
C LEU A 385 9.80 2.48 10.68
N THR A 386 10.86 2.92 11.36
CA THR A 386 11.45 2.15 12.46
C THR A 386 10.52 2.07 13.67
N GLN A 387 9.86 3.17 14.04
CA GLN A 387 8.84 3.17 15.12
C GLN A 387 7.64 2.27 14.78
N ILE A 388 7.21 2.26 13.51
CA ILE A 388 6.18 1.35 13.03
C ILE A 388 6.61 -0.10 13.26
N LEU A 389 7.81 -0.48 12.82
CA LEU A 389 8.33 -1.84 12.96
C LEU A 389 8.48 -2.24 14.42
N ASP A 390 8.96 -1.35 15.28
CA ASP A 390 9.19 -1.64 16.70
C ASP A 390 7.89 -1.98 17.44
N ASN A 391 6.79 -1.30 17.07
CA ASN A 391 5.46 -1.50 17.62
C ASN A 391 4.66 -2.66 16.98
N PHE A 392 5.30 -3.54 16.19
CA PHE A 392 4.62 -4.70 15.63
C PHE A 392 4.42 -5.81 16.67
N TYR A 393 3.16 -6.24 16.80
CA TYR A 393 2.74 -7.49 17.42
C TYR A 393 2.70 -8.62 16.39
N ASP A 394 2.56 -9.86 16.87
CA ASP A 394 2.43 -11.03 16.02
C ASP A 394 1.29 -10.86 15.01
N TRP A 395 1.61 -11.13 13.76
CA TRP A 395 0.76 -10.74 12.64
C TRP A 395 -0.26 -11.84 12.34
N ASN A 396 -1.54 -11.55 12.58
CA ASN A 396 -2.66 -12.38 12.12
C ASN A 396 -2.75 -12.41 10.59
N ILE A 397 -2.45 -13.58 10.00
CA ILE A 397 -2.39 -13.79 8.55
C ILE A 397 -3.58 -14.56 7.98
N SER A 398 -4.59 -14.91 8.77
CA SER A 398 -5.78 -15.64 8.29
C SER A 398 -7.03 -14.76 8.22
N ARG A 399 -7.92 -15.02 7.25
CA ARG A 399 -9.16 -14.28 7.00
C ARG A 399 -10.29 -15.25 6.65
N GLN A 400 -11.50 -14.96 7.13
CA GLN A 400 -12.70 -15.80 6.96
C GLN A 400 -13.50 -15.36 5.74
N ILE A 401 -12.80 -15.27 4.61
CA ILE A 401 -13.37 -14.82 3.35
C ILE A 401 -13.22 -15.91 2.29
N VAL A 402 -14.02 -15.82 1.24
CA VAL A 402 -13.98 -16.76 0.12
C VAL A 402 -12.91 -16.33 -0.88
N TRP A 403 -12.81 -15.02 -1.13
CA TRP A 403 -11.88 -14.43 -2.08
C TRP A 403 -10.48 -14.24 -1.51
N GLY A 404 -9.51 -14.97 -2.04
CA GLY A 404 -8.10 -14.86 -1.66
C GLY A 404 -7.34 -16.18 -1.78
N ILE A 405 -6.05 -16.15 -1.48
CA ILE A 405 -5.21 -17.35 -1.50
C ILE A 405 -5.57 -18.23 -0.29
N ARG A 406 -6.15 -19.41 -0.51
CA ARG A 406 -6.48 -20.36 0.56
C ARG A 406 -5.23 -20.87 1.27
N ILE A 407 -5.22 -20.93 2.60
CA ILE A 407 -4.05 -21.37 3.38
C ILE A 407 -3.76 -22.87 3.10
N PRO A 408 -2.51 -23.27 2.78
CA PRO A 408 -2.16 -24.65 2.46
C PRO A 408 -1.90 -25.48 3.74
N ALA A 409 -2.79 -25.35 4.73
CA ALA A 409 -2.72 -26.06 6.00
C ALA A 409 -3.90 -27.02 6.16
N TYR A 410 -3.67 -28.15 6.82
CA TYR A 410 -4.62 -29.23 6.96
C TYR A 410 -4.72 -29.68 8.41
N LYS A 411 -5.95 -29.97 8.83
CA LYS A 411 -6.27 -30.39 10.18
C LYS A 411 -6.35 -31.92 10.25
N CYS A 412 -5.41 -32.52 10.97
CA CYS A 412 -5.42 -33.92 11.34
C CYS A 412 -6.47 -34.16 12.44
N LYS A 413 -7.36 -35.15 12.24
CA LYS A 413 -8.37 -35.57 13.23
C LYS A 413 -7.95 -36.89 13.88
N LEU A 414 -6.88 -36.87 14.67
CA LEU A 414 -6.39 -38.08 15.32
C LEU A 414 -7.37 -38.50 16.42
N LYS A 415 -7.95 -39.71 16.32
CA LYS A 415 -8.71 -40.31 17.42
C LYS A 415 -7.71 -40.98 18.36
N VAL A 416 -7.49 -40.43 19.55
CA VAL A 416 -6.62 -41.04 20.55
C VAL A 416 -7.46 -41.97 21.43
N GLN A 417 -7.07 -43.25 21.53
CA GLN A 417 -7.63 -44.19 22.50
C GLN A 417 -7.06 -43.85 23.89
N SER A 418 -7.80 -43.08 24.67
CA SER A 418 -7.74 -43.12 26.14
C SER A 418 -9.17 -43.19 26.66
N GLU A 419 -9.37 -43.60 27.94
CA GLU A 419 -10.65 -43.96 28.58
C GLU A 419 -11.79 -42.91 28.43
N LYS A 420 -11.49 -41.74 27.89
CA LYS A 420 -12.45 -40.82 27.26
C LYS A 420 -11.91 -40.43 25.89
N LEU A 421 -12.58 -40.84 24.80
CA LEU A 421 -12.24 -40.49 23.41
C LEU A 421 -11.95 -38.98 23.26
N LYS A 422 -10.68 -38.59 23.29
CA LYS A 422 -10.24 -37.21 22.99
C LYS A 422 -9.64 -37.20 21.58
N VAL A 423 -10.19 -36.36 20.72
CA VAL A 423 -9.62 -36.09 19.40
C VAL A 423 -8.52 -35.05 19.60
N GLU A 424 -7.27 -35.42 19.34
CA GLU A 424 -6.16 -34.46 19.32
C GLU A 424 -6.08 -33.87 17.92
N GLU A 425 -6.32 -32.57 17.81
CA GLU A 425 -6.31 -31.87 16.55
C GLU A 425 -4.95 -31.20 16.33
N LYS A 426 -4.23 -31.65 15.29
CA LYS A 426 -2.93 -31.07 14.91
C LYS A 426 -2.96 -30.54 13.50
N TRP A 427 -2.25 -29.44 13.27
CA TRP A 427 -2.14 -28.80 11.97
C TRP A 427 -0.82 -29.17 11.30
N PHE A 428 -0.85 -29.51 10.02
CA PHE A 428 0.33 -29.62 9.17
C PHE A 428 0.18 -28.76 7.92
N VAL A 429 1.30 -28.37 7.32
CA VAL A 429 1.34 -27.51 6.13
C VAL A 429 1.84 -28.34 4.95
N SER A 430 1.11 -28.27 3.84
CA SER A 430 1.53 -28.92 2.59
C SER A 430 1.06 -28.13 1.37
N ILE A 431 2.01 -27.77 0.50
CA ILE A 431 1.76 -26.96 -0.72
C ILE A 431 0.79 -27.68 -1.67
N LYS A 432 0.96 -29.00 -1.82
CA LYS A 432 0.03 -29.87 -2.54
C LYS A 432 -0.84 -30.62 -1.54
N LYS A 433 -2.10 -30.88 -1.85
CA LYS A 433 -2.93 -31.77 -1.04
C LYS A 433 -2.24 -33.15 -0.99
N PRO A 434 -1.85 -33.67 0.20
CA PRO A 434 -1.27 -34.99 0.27
C PRO A 434 -2.34 -36.06 0.09
N ASP A 435 -1.94 -37.29 -0.23
CA ASP A 435 -2.85 -38.43 -0.35
C ASP A 435 -3.24 -39.01 1.03
N LYS A 436 -2.35 -38.84 2.02
CA LYS A 436 -2.51 -39.32 3.40
C LYS A 436 -2.13 -38.23 4.38
N CYS A 437 -2.67 -38.30 5.60
CA CYS A 437 -2.33 -37.35 6.66
C CYS A 437 -0.84 -37.44 7.02
N GLN A 438 -0.13 -36.32 6.99
CA GLN A 438 1.31 -36.29 7.29
C GLN A 438 1.63 -36.39 8.79
N ILE A 439 0.61 -36.40 9.65
CA ILE A 439 0.77 -36.53 11.10
C ILE A 439 0.45 -37.96 11.55
N CYS A 440 -0.74 -38.47 11.21
CA CYS A 440 -1.26 -39.76 11.71
C CYS A 440 -1.14 -40.90 10.68
N GLY A 441 -0.88 -40.60 9.40
CA GLY A 441 -0.85 -41.58 8.30
C GLY A 441 -2.22 -42.08 7.81
N GLU A 442 -3.24 -42.11 8.66
CA GLU A 442 -4.47 -42.88 8.41
C GLU A 442 -5.78 -42.07 8.45
N CYS A 443 -5.82 -41.01 9.26
CA CYS A 443 -7.02 -40.24 9.51
C CYS A 443 -7.39 -39.28 8.38
N ASP A 444 -8.69 -39.05 8.20
CA ASP A 444 -9.20 -37.99 7.33
C ASP A 444 -8.73 -36.61 7.82
N PHE A 445 -8.33 -35.76 6.88
CA PHE A 445 -7.91 -34.40 7.16
C PHE A 445 -8.60 -33.42 6.22
N LYS A 446 -8.91 -32.23 6.73
CA LYS A 446 -9.57 -31.16 5.97
C LYS A 446 -8.63 -29.96 5.86
N GLN A 447 -8.56 -29.39 4.67
CA GLN A 447 -7.83 -28.13 4.47
C GLN A 447 -8.54 -27.00 5.20
N ASP A 448 -7.77 -26.11 5.80
CA ASP A 448 -8.26 -24.87 6.37
C ASP A 448 -9.14 -24.10 5.38
N GLU A 449 -10.23 -23.50 5.86
CA GLU A 449 -11.13 -22.71 5.04
C GLU A 449 -10.71 -21.24 4.96
N ASP A 450 -9.82 -20.82 5.86
CA ASP A 450 -9.28 -19.46 5.87
C ASP A 450 -8.41 -19.20 4.63
N THR A 451 -8.47 -17.95 4.16
CA THR A 451 -7.53 -17.41 3.18
C THR A 451 -6.46 -16.60 3.89
N PHE A 452 -5.35 -16.36 3.20
CA PHE A 452 -4.35 -15.42 3.66
C PHE A 452 -4.90 -14.00 3.70
N ASP A 453 -4.38 -13.21 4.63
CA ASP A 453 -4.35 -11.75 4.57
C ASP A 453 -3.75 -11.31 3.22
N THR A 454 -4.40 -10.38 2.53
CA THR A 454 -3.88 -9.78 1.29
C THR A 454 -2.45 -9.23 1.49
N TRP A 455 -2.18 -8.66 2.67
CA TRP A 455 -0.85 -8.13 2.98
C TRP A 455 0.21 -9.22 3.06
N PHE A 456 -0.17 -10.49 3.29
CA PHE A 456 0.77 -11.62 3.30
C PHE A 456 1.23 -11.98 1.89
N SER A 457 0.33 -11.98 0.91
CA SER A 457 0.71 -12.15 -0.49
C SER A 457 1.49 -10.95 -1.03
N SER A 458 1.03 -9.72 -0.75
CA SER A 458 1.67 -8.52 -1.28
C SER A 458 3.02 -8.21 -0.63
N ALA A 459 3.29 -8.71 0.58
CA ALA A 459 4.63 -8.63 1.20
C ALA A 459 5.74 -9.31 0.39
N GLN A 460 5.36 -10.18 -0.56
CA GLN A 460 6.29 -10.95 -1.36
C GLN A 460 6.50 -10.34 -2.75
N TRP A 461 5.76 -9.27 -3.07
CA TRP A 461 5.64 -8.70 -4.40
C TRP A 461 6.98 -8.40 -5.10
N PRO A 462 7.99 -7.78 -4.45
CA PRO A 462 9.24 -7.44 -5.12
C PRO A 462 10.00 -8.65 -5.67
N PHE A 463 10.03 -9.76 -4.93
CA PHE A 463 10.77 -10.95 -5.35
C PHE A 463 9.87 -11.95 -6.10
N ALA A 464 8.60 -12.07 -5.73
CA ALA A 464 7.68 -13.03 -6.34
C ALA A 464 7.42 -12.70 -7.82
N THR A 465 7.19 -11.42 -8.13
CA THR A 465 6.98 -10.96 -9.51
C THR A 465 8.19 -11.26 -10.39
N LEU A 466 9.39 -10.84 -9.97
CA LEU A 466 10.64 -11.09 -10.69
C LEU A 466 10.96 -12.59 -10.84
N ALA A 467 10.77 -13.36 -9.78
CA ALA A 467 11.01 -14.80 -9.80
C ALA A 467 10.06 -15.53 -10.77
N SER A 468 8.83 -15.06 -10.90
CA SER A 468 7.82 -15.60 -11.82
C SER A 468 8.00 -15.14 -13.28
N CYS A 469 8.95 -14.26 -13.60
CA CYS A 469 9.16 -13.80 -14.98
C CYS A 469 9.91 -14.81 -15.88
N SER A 470 10.18 -16.04 -15.43
CA SER A 470 11.00 -17.01 -16.18
C SER A 470 10.26 -18.29 -16.60
N ASN A 471 10.43 -18.70 -17.87
CA ASN A 471 10.09 -20.04 -18.38
C ASN A 471 11.03 -21.16 -17.88
N SER A 472 12.05 -20.83 -17.10
CA SER A 472 13.03 -21.79 -16.59
C SER A 472 12.59 -22.39 -15.26
N LYS A 473 12.43 -23.72 -15.23
CA LYS A 473 12.26 -24.54 -14.02
C LYS A 473 13.14 -24.02 -12.88
N PHE A 474 12.52 -23.70 -11.75
CA PHE A 474 13.16 -23.35 -10.47
C PHE A 474 14.38 -24.27 -10.20
N LYS A 475 15.60 -23.78 -10.45
CA LYS A 475 16.81 -24.48 -10.00
C LYS A 475 17.04 -24.13 -8.53
N VAL A 476 16.66 -25.06 -7.66
CA VAL A 476 16.94 -24.99 -6.23
C VAL A 476 18.43 -25.24 -6.02
N GLN A 477 19.19 -24.20 -5.64
CA GLN A 477 20.43 -24.39 -4.90
C GLN A 477 20.09 -24.32 -3.42
N SER A 478 20.34 -25.42 -2.71
CA SER A 478 20.20 -25.52 -1.26
C SER A 478 21.48 -25.02 -0.58
N SER A 479 21.38 -23.94 0.19
CA SER A 479 22.39 -23.63 1.22
C SER A 479 21.82 -23.95 2.60
N LYS A 480 22.61 -24.66 3.41
CA LYS A 480 22.29 -24.91 4.83
C LYS A 480 22.76 -23.70 5.65
N LEU A 481 21.88 -23.14 6.47
CA LEU A 481 22.27 -22.31 7.61
C LEU A 481 21.59 -22.91 8.86
N ASN A 482 22.36 -23.09 9.93
CA ASN A 482 21.95 -23.52 11.28
C ASN A 482 20.83 -24.58 11.34
N ASN A 483 21.21 -25.85 11.48
CA ASN A 483 20.37 -26.99 11.87
C ASN A 483 18.91 -26.99 11.34
N ASN A 484 18.77 -27.25 10.03
CA ASN A 484 17.59 -27.86 9.35
C ASN A 484 16.77 -26.99 8.36
N VAL A 485 17.14 -25.75 8.04
CA VAL A 485 16.42 -24.96 7.01
C VAL A 485 17.16 -24.95 5.68
N THR A 486 16.56 -25.55 4.64
CA THR A 486 17.04 -25.46 3.25
C THR A 486 16.45 -24.23 2.56
N ILE A 487 17.30 -23.32 2.10
CA ILE A 487 16.85 -22.14 1.33
C ILE A 487 16.78 -22.52 -0.15
N LYS A 488 15.60 -22.40 -0.78
CA LYS A 488 15.50 -22.37 -2.24
C LYS A 488 15.92 -20.97 -2.72
N GLN A 489 17.03 -20.87 -3.44
CA GLN A 489 17.39 -19.61 -4.11
C GLN A 489 16.68 -19.49 -5.46
N PHE A 490 16.19 -18.29 -5.76
CA PHE A 490 15.70 -17.95 -7.10
C PHE A 490 16.91 -17.80 -8.02
N ASN A 491 17.08 -18.72 -8.97
CA ASN A 491 18.25 -18.72 -9.86
C ASN A 491 17.80 -18.59 -11.32
N ASN A 492 17.45 -17.37 -11.70
CA ASN A 492 17.29 -16.99 -13.11
C ASN A 492 17.95 -15.63 -13.36
N ASP A 493 18.45 -15.42 -14.59
CA ASP A 493 19.24 -14.24 -14.94
C ASP A 493 18.46 -12.93 -14.77
N PHE A 494 17.14 -12.95 -15.02
CA PHE A 494 16.28 -11.78 -14.90
C PHE A 494 16.13 -11.31 -13.45
N PHE A 495 15.85 -12.25 -12.54
CA PHE A 495 15.78 -12.03 -11.10
C PHE A 495 17.11 -11.51 -10.56
N ASN A 496 18.21 -12.19 -10.88
CA ASN A 496 19.54 -11.82 -10.41
C ASN A 496 20.00 -10.44 -10.92
N TYR A 497 19.53 -10.04 -12.10
CA TYR A 497 19.85 -8.75 -12.68
C TYR A 497 19.04 -7.60 -12.05
N PHE A 498 17.74 -7.79 -11.78
CA PHE A 498 16.86 -6.72 -11.30
C PHE A 498 16.56 -6.74 -9.78
N TYR A 499 16.97 -7.77 -9.06
CA TYR A 499 16.80 -7.89 -7.59
C TYR A 499 18.14 -7.77 -6.86
N PRO A 500 18.24 -7.04 -5.72
CA PRO A 500 17.23 -6.18 -5.09
C PRO A 500 16.70 -5.08 -5.99
N THR A 501 15.43 -4.71 -5.85
CA THR A 501 14.88 -3.63 -6.67
C THR A 501 15.51 -2.29 -6.31
N SER A 502 15.49 -1.34 -7.23
CA SER A 502 16.18 -0.05 -7.05
C SER A 502 15.42 0.90 -6.13
N VAL A 503 14.10 1.02 -6.33
CA VAL A 503 13.22 1.88 -5.54
C VAL A 503 11.91 1.16 -5.26
N MET A 504 11.43 1.26 -4.03
CA MET A 504 10.03 1.04 -3.67
C MET A 504 9.38 2.40 -3.44
N GLU A 505 8.56 2.80 -4.39
CA GLU A 505 7.78 4.03 -4.32
C GLU A 505 6.38 3.71 -3.80
N THR A 506 5.85 4.53 -2.90
CA THR A 506 4.44 4.45 -2.49
C THR A 506 4.04 5.65 -1.63
N GLY A 507 2.73 5.87 -1.48
CA GLY A 507 2.17 6.76 -0.47
C GLY A 507 2.61 6.32 0.92
N TYR A 508 2.95 7.28 1.79
CA TYR A 508 3.43 6.97 3.16
C TYR A 508 2.38 6.22 4.01
N ASP A 509 1.09 6.25 3.62
CA ASP A 509 0.02 5.65 4.39
C ASP A 509 0.08 4.12 4.43
N ILE A 510 0.71 3.48 3.43
CA ILE A 510 0.91 2.02 3.41
C ILE A 510 2.32 1.59 3.85
N PHE A 511 3.13 2.48 4.42
CA PHE A 511 4.41 2.09 5.05
C PHE A 511 4.20 1.06 6.17
N ARG A 512 3.16 1.29 6.98
CA ARG A 512 2.74 0.37 8.05
C ARG A 512 2.22 -0.94 7.49
N ALA A 513 1.37 -0.89 6.47
CA ALA A 513 0.67 -2.06 5.98
C ALA A 513 1.48 -2.89 4.95
N TRP A 514 2.48 -2.33 4.29
CA TRP A 514 3.10 -2.98 3.14
C TRP A 514 4.63 -2.93 3.16
N VAL A 515 5.24 -1.74 3.18
CA VAL A 515 6.71 -1.59 3.12
C VAL A 515 7.40 -2.34 4.25
N SER A 516 6.91 -2.20 5.48
CA SER A 516 7.39 -2.94 6.67
C SER A 516 7.41 -4.47 6.45
N ARG A 517 6.32 -5.02 5.89
CA ARG A 517 6.15 -6.45 5.63
C ARG A 517 7.02 -6.93 4.48
N MET A 518 7.18 -6.13 3.44
CA MET A 518 8.12 -6.44 2.35
C MET A 518 9.56 -6.55 2.85
N ILE A 519 9.99 -5.67 3.77
CA ILE A 519 11.33 -5.76 4.36
C ILE A 519 11.47 -7.05 5.18
N MET A 520 10.51 -7.34 6.06
CA MET A 520 10.53 -8.54 6.90
C MET A 520 10.53 -9.84 6.08
N ILE A 521 9.52 -10.00 5.21
CA ILE A 521 9.31 -11.24 4.46
C ILE A 521 10.29 -11.37 3.29
N GLY A 522 10.59 -10.28 2.59
CA GLY A 522 11.57 -10.26 1.50
C GLY A 522 12.96 -10.67 1.97
N TYR A 523 13.43 -10.09 3.08
CA TYR A 523 14.73 -10.47 3.63
C TYR A 523 14.74 -11.89 4.20
N PHE A 524 13.70 -12.30 4.95
CA PHE A 524 13.60 -13.67 5.45
C PHE A 524 13.63 -14.72 4.33
N THR A 525 12.97 -14.42 3.21
CA THR A 525 12.85 -15.37 2.10
C THR A 525 14.11 -15.42 1.26
N THR A 526 14.67 -14.26 0.90
CA THR A 526 15.75 -14.12 -0.10
C THR A 526 17.14 -13.91 0.48
N ASN A 527 17.25 -13.59 1.78
CA ASN A 527 18.48 -13.13 2.45
C ASN A 527 19.10 -11.84 1.85
N GLN A 528 18.34 -11.11 1.02
CA GLN A 528 18.71 -9.82 0.47
C GLN A 528 17.60 -8.81 0.76
N VAL A 529 17.93 -7.52 0.76
CA VAL A 529 16.91 -6.48 0.91
C VAL A 529 15.95 -6.53 -0.28
N PRO A 530 14.64 -6.29 -0.11
CA PRO A 530 13.70 -6.30 -1.24
C PRO A 530 13.93 -5.13 -2.20
N PHE A 531 14.39 -4.00 -1.67
CA PHE A 531 14.66 -2.76 -2.37
C PHE A 531 15.82 -2.02 -1.69
N LYS A 532 16.59 -1.26 -2.47
CA LYS A 532 17.70 -0.43 -1.98
C LYS A 532 17.22 0.92 -1.41
N ASN A 533 16.20 1.52 -2.03
CA ASN A 533 15.65 2.80 -1.62
C ASN A 533 14.13 2.70 -1.45
N VAL A 534 13.57 3.45 -0.50
CA VAL A 534 12.13 3.68 -0.33
C VAL A 534 11.86 5.16 -0.56
N PHE A 535 10.96 5.49 -1.49
CA PHE A 535 10.48 6.85 -1.70
C PHE A 535 9.01 6.94 -1.25
N GLY A 536 8.77 7.73 -0.20
CA GLY A 536 7.43 8.00 0.32
C GLY A 536 6.87 9.30 -0.24
N HIS A 537 5.87 9.25 -1.10
CA HIS A 537 5.14 10.44 -1.51
C HIS A 537 3.98 10.75 -0.56
N GLY A 538 3.46 11.99 -0.62
CA GLY A 538 2.30 12.39 0.17
C GLY A 538 0.97 12.05 -0.48
N MET A 539 -0.12 12.24 0.25
CA MET A 539 -1.46 11.90 -0.22
C MET A 539 -2.06 13.02 -1.07
N VAL A 540 -2.82 12.65 -2.09
CA VAL A 540 -3.70 13.60 -2.79
C VAL A 540 -4.92 13.88 -1.91
N ARG A 541 -5.11 15.16 -1.59
CA ARG A 541 -6.21 15.71 -0.80
C ARG A 541 -7.14 16.50 -1.71
N ASP A 542 -8.40 16.63 -1.31
CA ASP A 542 -9.33 17.53 -2.00
C ASP A 542 -8.91 19.01 -1.81
N ARG A 543 -9.64 19.93 -2.47
CA ARG A 543 -9.39 21.38 -2.40
C ARG A 543 -9.43 21.94 -0.98
N LYS A 544 -10.08 21.25 -0.03
CA LYS A 544 -10.18 21.63 1.39
C LYS A 544 -9.13 20.91 2.26
N GLY A 545 -8.18 20.19 1.66
CA GLY A 545 -7.14 19.46 2.36
C GLY A 545 -7.62 18.14 3.00
N GLN A 546 -8.84 17.68 2.72
CA GLN A 546 -9.34 16.44 3.30
C GLN A 546 -8.85 15.21 2.53
N LYS A 547 -8.70 14.07 3.23
CA LYS A 547 -8.40 12.79 2.57
C LYS A 547 -9.49 12.50 1.53
N MET A 548 -9.10 12.22 0.29
CA MET A 548 -10.02 11.70 -0.72
C MET A 548 -10.49 10.30 -0.30
N SER A 549 -11.80 10.06 -0.35
CA SER A 549 -12.37 8.74 -0.07
C SER A 549 -13.73 8.57 -0.74
N LYS A 550 -14.00 7.36 -1.27
CA LYS A 550 -15.27 7.06 -1.95
C LYS A 550 -16.48 7.32 -1.03
N SER A 551 -16.34 7.07 0.27
CA SER A 551 -17.39 7.35 1.28
C SER A 551 -17.72 8.83 1.46
N LYS A 552 -16.76 9.73 1.22
CA LYS A 552 -16.97 11.19 1.29
C LYS A 552 -17.44 11.78 -0.05
N GLY A 553 -17.48 10.98 -1.13
CA GLY A 553 -17.85 11.45 -2.46
C GLY A 553 -16.85 12.43 -3.10
N ASN A 554 -15.68 12.65 -2.48
CA ASN A 554 -14.67 13.63 -2.91
C ASN A 554 -13.52 13.00 -3.72
N VAL A 555 -13.77 11.85 -4.36
CA VAL A 555 -12.77 11.16 -5.19
C VAL A 555 -12.88 11.64 -6.62
N THR A 556 -11.78 12.12 -7.18
CA THR A 556 -11.69 12.52 -8.59
C THR A 556 -11.04 11.40 -9.40
N ASN A 557 -11.69 11.00 -10.50
CA ASN A 557 -11.10 10.10 -11.48
C ASN A 557 -10.05 10.88 -12.31
N PRO A 558 -8.80 10.43 -12.40
CA PRO A 558 -7.75 11.13 -13.15
C PRO A 558 -8.08 11.29 -14.65
N MET A 559 -8.90 10.40 -15.21
CA MET A 559 -9.32 10.49 -16.62
C MET A 559 -10.10 11.77 -16.91
N MET A 560 -10.91 12.26 -15.96
CA MET A 560 -11.63 13.53 -16.13
C MET A 560 -10.67 14.71 -16.40
N MET A 561 -9.48 14.67 -15.82
CA MET A 561 -8.45 15.71 -16.01
C MET A 561 -7.64 15.45 -17.27
N ALA A 562 -7.23 14.20 -17.50
CA ALA A 562 -6.45 13.81 -18.68
C ALA A 562 -7.22 14.04 -19.99
N ASP A 563 -8.53 13.79 -20.01
CA ASP A 563 -9.36 13.98 -21.21
C ASP A 563 -9.64 15.45 -21.49
N ARG A 564 -9.76 16.28 -20.45
CA ARG A 564 -10.01 17.73 -20.61
C ARG A 564 -8.75 18.53 -20.93
N TYR A 565 -7.60 18.12 -20.37
CA TYR A 565 -6.38 18.95 -20.36
C TYR A 565 -5.13 18.25 -20.91
N GLY A 566 -5.18 16.95 -21.17
CA GLY A 566 -4.03 16.12 -21.54
C GLY A 566 -3.39 15.44 -20.34
N ALA A 567 -2.82 14.26 -20.57
CA ALA A 567 -2.14 13.48 -19.55
C ALA A 567 -0.88 14.19 -19.04
N ASP A 568 -0.10 14.82 -19.94
CA ASP A 568 1.08 15.58 -19.54
C ASP A 568 0.73 16.69 -18.55
N ALA A 569 -0.38 17.41 -18.77
CA ALA A 569 -0.79 18.53 -17.91
C ALA A 569 -1.11 18.06 -16.49
N LEU A 570 -1.82 16.93 -16.39
CA LEU A 570 -2.13 16.30 -15.11
C LEU A 570 -0.85 15.84 -14.40
N ARG A 571 0.03 15.13 -15.11
CA ARG A 571 1.28 14.58 -14.55
C ARG A 571 2.14 15.67 -13.93
N ILE A 572 2.40 16.76 -14.66
CA ILE A 572 3.23 17.83 -14.14
C ILE A 572 2.53 18.63 -13.03
N ALA A 573 1.19 18.76 -13.06
CA ALA A 573 0.44 19.41 -11.98
C ALA A 573 0.52 18.65 -10.65
N LEU A 574 0.67 17.32 -10.68
CA LEU A 574 0.85 16.50 -9.48
C LEU A 574 2.23 16.69 -8.83
N ILE A 575 3.22 17.14 -9.61
CA ILE A 575 4.62 17.28 -9.17
C ILE A 575 5.00 18.72 -8.87
N PHE A 576 4.57 19.65 -9.72
CA PHE A 576 4.94 21.06 -9.64
C PHE A 576 4.63 21.64 -8.26
N GLU A 577 5.57 22.36 -7.66
CA GLU A 577 5.44 22.96 -6.31
C GLU A 577 4.94 21.99 -5.22
N THR A 578 5.23 20.70 -5.35
CA THR A 578 4.82 19.68 -4.37
C THR A 578 6.05 19.18 -3.61
N LYS A 579 6.17 19.58 -2.35
CA LYS A 579 7.27 19.16 -1.48
C LYS A 579 7.31 17.64 -1.36
N GLU A 580 8.51 17.06 -1.41
CA GLU A 580 8.69 15.62 -1.36
C GLU A 580 8.11 15.04 -0.06
N GLY A 581 7.29 13.99 -0.19
CA GLY A 581 6.56 13.38 0.91
C GLY A 581 5.47 14.25 1.55
N GLY A 582 5.21 15.46 1.02
CA GLY A 582 4.12 16.35 1.44
C GLY A 582 2.82 16.03 0.73
N ASP A 583 1.70 16.22 1.41
CA ASP A 583 0.37 16.06 0.82
C ASP A 583 0.09 17.16 -0.21
N LEU A 584 -0.64 16.80 -1.27
CA LEU A 584 -1.04 17.72 -2.34
C LEU A 584 -2.53 18.04 -2.22
N SER A 585 -2.87 19.30 -1.99
CA SER A 585 -4.24 19.80 -2.17
C SER A 585 -4.52 19.97 -3.67
N PHE A 586 -5.28 19.04 -4.25
CA PHE A 586 -5.51 19.02 -5.69
C PHE A 586 -6.55 20.07 -6.11
N ALA A 587 -6.17 20.87 -7.10
CA ALA A 587 -7.00 21.92 -7.69
C ALA A 587 -6.89 21.86 -9.22
N GLU A 588 -8.04 21.92 -9.91
CA GLU A 588 -8.11 21.84 -11.37
C GLU A 588 -7.37 22.99 -12.04
N GLU A 589 -7.36 24.17 -11.40
CA GLU A 589 -6.67 25.37 -11.82
C GLU A 589 -5.15 25.12 -12.03
N LYS A 590 -4.57 24.24 -11.22
CA LYS A 590 -3.16 23.82 -11.36
C LYS A 590 -2.93 23.04 -12.66
N VAL A 591 -3.87 22.17 -13.04
CA VAL A 591 -3.83 21.42 -14.31
C VAL A 591 -3.95 22.38 -15.50
N ILE A 592 -4.80 23.41 -15.39
CA ILE A 592 -4.95 24.44 -16.43
C ILE A 592 -3.64 25.22 -16.63
N GLY A 593 -2.98 25.65 -15.56
CA GLY A 593 -1.67 26.32 -15.64
C GLY A 593 -0.63 25.46 -16.34
N MET A 594 -0.60 24.17 -16.01
CA MET A 594 0.32 23.20 -16.59
C MET A 594 0.01 22.86 -18.07
N ARG A 595 -1.26 22.85 -18.47
CA ARG A 595 -1.65 22.79 -19.88
C ARG A 595 -1.08 23.98 -20.67
N ASN A 596 -1.09 25.18 -20.08
CA ASN A 596 -0.54 26.37 -20.73
C ASN A 596 0.97 26.24 -20.93
N PHE A 597 1.69 25.66 -19.96
CA PHE A 597 3.10 25.34 -20.11
C PHE A 597 3.39 24.37 -21.25
N ILE A 598 2.60 23.31 -21.37
CA ILE A 598 2.73 22.35 -22.48
C ILE A 598 2.53 23.03 -23.84
N ASN A 599 1.54 23.93 -23.93
CA ASN A 599 1.36 24.74 -25.14
C ASN A 599 2.54 25.68 -25.41
N LYS A 600 3.16 26.26 -24.37
CA LYS A 600 4.38 27.09 -24.53
C LYS A 600 5.54 26.24 -25.06
N VAL A 601 5.76 25.04 -24.52
CA VAL A 601 6.76 24.07 -25.02
C VAL A 601 6.52 23.74 -26.49
N TRP A 602 5.27 23.44 -26.88
CA TRP A 602 4.89 23.20 -28.27
C TRP A 602 5.20 24.40 -29.18
N ASN A 603 4.87 25.61 -28.75
CA ASN A 603 5.07 26.83 -29.54
C ASN A 603 6.54 27.20 -29.71
N ILE A 604 7.40 26.93 -28.73
CA ILE A 604 8.86 27.05 -28.88
C ILE A 604 9.34 26.11 -30.00
N GLY A 605 8.92 24.85 -29.97
CA GLY A 605 9.26 23.88 -31.01
C GLY A 605 8.75 24.31 -32.38
N ARG A 606 7.51 24.80 -32.45
CA ARG A 606 6.91 25.33 -33.68
C ARG A 606 7.72 26.48 -34.27
N PHE A 607 8.13 27.44 -33.45
CA PHE A 607 8.98 28.56 -33.89
C PHE A 607 10.29 28.06 -34.50
N ILE A 608 11.01 27.17 -33.82
CA ILE A 608 12.28 26.61 -34.32
C ILE A 608 12.05 25.82 -35.61
N PHE A 609 11.01 24.98 -35.66
CA PHE A 609 10.69 24.15 -36.83
C PHE A 609 10.39 24.97 -38.08
N MET A 610 9.55 26.02 -37.96
CA MET A 610 9.20 26.88 -39.09
C MET A 610 10.43 27.59 -39.68
N ASN A 611 11.33 28.07 -38.83
CA ASN A 611 12.54 28.76 -39.28
C ASN A 611 13.59 27.80 -39.90
N LEU A 612 13.59 26.51 -39.54
CA LEU A 612 14.41 25.51 -40.23
C LEU A 612 13.93 25.26 -41.66
N GLN A 613 12.62 25.26 -41.91
CA GLN A 613 12.06 25.04 -43.26
C GLN A 613 12.41 26.20 -44.20
N VAL A 614 12.23 27.45 -43.75
CA VAL A 614 12.58 28.66 -44.54
C VAL A 614 14.05 28.65 -44.97
N LYS A 615 14.95 28.11 -44.12
CA LYS A 615 16.37 27.97 -44.43
C LYS A 615 16.65 26.89 -45.49
N SER A 616 15.94 25.76 -45.46
CA SER A 616 16.12 24.70 -46.47
C SER A 616 15.88 25.19 -47.90
N GLU A 617 15.12 26.27 -48.07
CA GLU A 617 14.82 26.91 -49.35
C GLU A 617 15.82 28.01 -49.75
N LYS A 618 16.63 28.55 -48.82
CA LYS A 618 17.53 29.70 -49.03
C LYS A 618 18.97 29.39 -48.63
N LEU A 619 19.69 28.58 -49.41
CA LEU A 619 21.13 28.36 -49.22
C LEU A 619 21.98 29.45 -49.91
N LYS A 620 22.38 30.49 -49.15
CA LYS A 620 23.63 31.25 -49.38
C LYS A 620 24.25 31.63 -48.03
N ILE A 621 25.43 31.10 -47.75
CA ILE A 621 26.15 31.23 -46.48
C ILE A 621 27.00 32.51 -46.47
N LYS A 622 26.84 33.36 -45.46
CA LYS A 622 27.91 34.22 -44.96
C LYS A 622 28.15 33.87 -43.50
N SER A 623 29.28 33.23 -43.22
CA SER A 623 29.79 33.03 -41.88
C SER A 623 30.24 34.38 -41.32
N LEU A 624 29.68 34.79 -40.19
CA LEU A 624 30.24 35.87 -39.38
C LEU A 624 30.47 35.31 -37.98
N SER A 625 31.70 34.84 -37.79
CA SER A 625 32.24 34.33 -36.55
C SER A 625 32.50 35.49 -35.58
N GLU A 626 31.60 35.66 -34.62
CA GLU A 626 31.87 36.26 -33.31
C GLU A 626 30.78 35.74 -32.35
N LYS A 627 31.14 34.88 -31.39
CA LYS A 627 30.19 34.37 -30.38
C LYS A 627 29.68 35.54 -29.55
N SER A 628 28.53 36.09 -29.93
CA SER A 628 27.86 37.17 -29.21
C SER A 628 27.72 36.84 -27.72
N LYS A 629 27.77 37.85 -26.85
CA LYS A 629 27.61 37.69 -25.41
C LYS A 629 26.33 36.92 -25.04
N VAL A 630 25.27 37.11 -25.82
CA VAL A 630 23.98 36.40 -25.68
C VAL A 630 24.15 34.90 -25.85
N PHE A 631 24.95 34.43 -26.82
CA PHE A 631 25.18 33.00 -27.04
C PHE A 631 25.91 32.37 -25.85
N GLN A 632 26.97 33.02 -25.39
CA GLN A 632 27.78 32.53 -24.26
C GLN A 632 26.95 32.46 -22.97
N ASN A 633 26.12 33.47 -22.72
CA ASN A 633 25.25 33.51 -21.54
C ASN A 633 24.20 32.39 -21.60
N LEU A 634 23.57 32.19 -22.77
CA LEU A 634 22.60 31.13 -22.98
C LEU A 634 23.22 29.73 -22.78
N GLU A 635 24.40 29.47 -23.36
CA GLU A 635 25.14 28.21 -23.16
C GLU A 635 25.50 28.00 -21.67
N LYS A 636 25.91 29.07 -20.98
CA LYS A 636 26.27 29.02 -19.55
C LYS A 636 25.06 28.73 -18.67
N GLU A 637 23.96 29.46 -18.83
CA GLU A 637 22.73 29.25 -18.04
C GLU A 637 22.18 27.83 -18.25
N PHE A 638 22.16 27.34 -19.50
CA PHE A 638 21.73 25.96 -19.78
C PHE A 638 22.63 24.91 -19.11
N LYS A 639 23.95 25.13 -19.09
CA LYS A 639 24.88 24.22 -18.40
C LYS A 639 24.65 24.19 -16.89
N GLU A 640 24.36 25.34 -16.28
CA GLU A 640 24.03 25.45 -14.85
C GLU A 640 22.69 24.79 -14.53
N GLU A 641 21.66 25.04 -15.34
CA GLU A 641 20.34 24.38 -15.27
C GLU A 641 20.50 22.86 -15.30
N LYS A 642 21.21 22.32 -16.31
CA LYS A 642 21.46 20.88 -16.46
C LYS A 642 22.13 20.30 -15.22
N LYS A 643 23.15 20.95 -14.68
CA LYS A 643 23.87 20.49 -13.49
C LYS A 643 22.93 20.36 -12.27
N GLU A 644 22.12 21.39 -12.00
CA GLU A 644 21.19 21.37 -10.87
C GLU A 644 20.02 20.38 -11.11
N TYR A 645 19.53 20.25 -12.35
CA TYR A 645 18.54 19.24 -12.72
C TYR A 645 19.02 17.83 -12.32
N PHE A 646 20.23 17.42 -12.73
CA PHE A 646 20.76 16.09 -12.40
C PHE A 646 20.91 15.88 -10.88
N LYS A 647 21.33 16.91 -10.15
CA LYS A 647 21.43 16.87 -8.69
C LYS A 647 20.06 16.65 -8.05
N TYR A 648 19.03 17.36 -8.50
CA TYR A 648 17.67 17.20 -7.97
C TYR A 648 17.05 15.85 -8.34
N MET A 649 17.19 15.39 -9.58
CA MET A 649 16.72 14.08 -10.00
C MET A 649 17.36 12.94 -9.18
N LYS A 650 18.68 12.97 -8.98
CA LYS A 650 19.41 11.95 -8.19
C LYS A 650 19.09 11.98 -6.69
N SER A 651 18.60 13.12 -6.18
CA SER A 651 18.22 13.29 -4.76
C SER A 651 16.72 13.19 -4.52
N TYR A 652 15.95 12.70 -5.51
CA TYR A 652 14.50 12.56 -5.47
C TYR A 652 13.73 13.88 -5.29
N GLN A 653 14.35 15.02 -5.64
CA GLN A 653 13.76 16.36 -5.55
C GLN A 653 13.05 16.77 -6.85
N PHE A 654 12.09 15.95 -7.28
CA PHE A 654 11.47 16.05 -8.61
C PHE A 654 10.73 17.37 -8.85
N SER A 655 10.08 17.94 -7.81
CA SER A 655 9.40 19.23 -7.93
C SER A 655 10.39 20.35 -8.24
N LYS A 656 11.59 20.33 -7.66
CA LYS A 656 12.61 21.35 -7.93
C LYS A 656 13.21 21.18 -9.32
N ALA A 657 13.45 19.94 -9.74
CA ALA A 657 13.91 19.64 -11.10
C ALA A 657 12.92 20.16 -12.16
N LEU A 658 11.62 19.93 -11.97
CA LEU A 658 10.59 20.45 -12.85
C LEU A 658 10.48 21.99 -12.80
N GLY A 659 10.61 22.58 -11.60
CA GLY A 659 10.60 24.03 -11.43
C GLY A 659 11.73 24.74 -12.19
N LEU A 660 12.94 24.17 -12.18
CA LEU A 660 14.07 24.69 -12.97
C LEU A 660 13.74 24.73 -14.48
N ILE A 661 13.21 23.62 -15.01
CA ILE A 661 12.86 23.51 -16.44
C ILE A 661 11.75 24.48 -16.80
N TYR A 662 10.74 24.61 -15.94
CA TYR A 662 9.64 25.55 -16.14
C TYR A 662 10.15 26.99 -16.23
N GLU A 663 10.95 27.41 -15.25
CA GLU A 663 11.54 28.75 -15.19
C GLU A 663 12.41 29.02 -16.41
N PHE A 664 13.29 28.06 -16.76
CA PHE A 664 14.18 28.21 -17.89
C PHE A 664 13.42 28.26 -19.22
N LEU A 665 12.57 27.28 -19.53
CA LEU A 665 11.86 27.25 -20.82
C LEU A 665 10.90 28.43 -21.00
N TRP A 666 10.19 28.83 -19.95
CA TRP A 666 9.21 29.90 -20.05
C TRP A 666 9.89 31.27 -20.04
N HIS A 667 10.58 31.61 -18.95
CA HIS A 667 10.99 32.97 -18.67
C HIS A 667 12.38 33.32 -19.21
N ARG A 668 13.32 32.36 -19.21
CA ARG A 668 14.67 32.60 -19.74
C ARG A 668 14.75 32.34 -21.23
N PHE A 669 14.28 31.19 -21.68
CA PHE A 669 14.44 30.75 -23.06
C PHE A 669 13.46 31.44 -23.99
N ALA A 670 12.15 31.34 -23.70
CA ALA A 670 11.14 31.91 -24.60
C ALA A 670 10.98 33.43 -24.45
N ASP A 671 10.79 33.93 -23.23
CA ASP A 671 10.49 35.36 -23.03
C ASP A 671 11.73 36.26 -23.21
N TYR A 672 12.94 35.72 -23.00
CA TYR A 672 14.19 36.50 -23.13
C TYR A 672 15.05 36.07 -24.33
N TYR A 673 15.61 34.86 -24.35
CA TYR A 673 16.61 34.48 -25.36
C TYR A 673 16.06 34.34 -26.79
N ILE A 674 14.87 33.77 -26.97
CA ILE A 674 14.22 33.70 -28.27
C ILE A 674 13.94 35.10 -28.79
N GLU A 675 13.39 36.01 -27.97
CA GLU A 675 13.09 37.38 -28.40
C GLU A 675 14.37 38.16 -28.76
N GLN A 676 15.47 38.00 -28.00
CA GLN A 676 16.77 38.61 -28.32
C GLN A 676 17.38 38.11 -29.64
N LEU A 677 17.08 36.87 -30.04
CA LEU A 677 17.66 36.23 -31.23
C LEU A 677 16.68 36.17 -32.41
N LYS A 678 15.43 36.59 -32.21
CA LYS A 678 14.31 36.43 -33.15
C LYS A 678 14.60 37.03 -34.51
N ASP A 679 15.03 38.28 -34.53
CA ASP A 679 15.35 38.99 -35.78
C ASP A 679 16.51 38.32 -36.51
N LYS A 680 17.54 37.86 -35.77
CA LYS A 680 18.66 37.12 -36.37
C LYS A 680 18.19 35.81 -37.00
N VAL A 681 17.34 35.06 -36.30
CA VAL A 681 16.81 33.76 -36.76
C VAL A 681 15.91 33.94 -37.99
N ILE A 682 14.97 34.90 -37.95
CA ILE A 682 14.06 35.19 -39.07
C ILE A 682 14.86 35.65 -40.30
N ASN A 683 15.94 36.41 -40.10
CA ASN A 683 16.85 36.85 -41.16
C ASN A 683 17.89 35.78 -41.56
N GLY A 684 17.73 34.52 -41.13
CA GLY A 684 18.50 33.38 -41.63
C GLY A 684 19.82 33.10 -40.92
N ASN A 685 20.07 33.64 -39.72
CA ASN A 685 21.27 33.32 -38.95
C ASN A 685 21.26 31.85 -38.47
N ILE A 686 22.12 31.05 -39.09
CA ILE A 686 22.21 29.61 -38.86
C ILE A 686 22.69 29.29 -37.44
N GLU A 687 23.70 29.99 -36.96
CA GLU A 687 24.31 29.71 -35.66
C GLU A 687 23.32 29.96 -34.51
N ALA A 688 22.56 31.06 -34.59
CA ALA A 688 21.51 31.38 -33.62
C ALA A 688 20.43 30.28 -33.61
N LEU A 689 19.96 29.86 -34.78
CA LEU A 689 18.92 28.84 -34.90
C LEU A 689 19.39 27.47 -34.40
N GLU A 690 20.62 27.05 -34.74
CA GLU A 690 21.19 25.79 -34.26
C GLU A 690 21.45 25.81 -32.75
N LEU A 691 21.89 26.95 -32.19
CA LEU A 691 22.05 27.09 -30.74
C LEU A 691 20.72 26.96 -30.00
N LEU A 692 19.68 27.67 -30.45
CA LEU A 692 18.34 27.56 -29.89
C LEU A 692 17.82 26.12 -29.99
N ARG A 693 17.98 25.48 -31.16
CA ARG A 693 17.57 24.08 -31.39
C ARG A 693 18.29 23.13 -30.43
N LYS A 694 19.62 23.25 -30.30
CA LYS A 694 20.43 22.41 -29.42
C LYS A 694 19.97 22.50 -27.97
N ILE A 695 19.78 23.71 -27.46
CA ILE A 695 19.40 23.94 -26.05
C ILE A 695 17.96 23.52 -25.79
N TYR A 696 17.06 23.80 -26.74
CA TYR A 696 15.68 23.32 -26.67
C TYR A 696 15.61 21.80 -26.62
N PHE A 697 16.40 21.08 -27.44
CA PHE A 697 16.42 19.62 -27.43
C PHE A 697 16.98 19.05 -26.12
N GLY A 698 18.00 19.70 -25.54
CA GLY A 698 18.48 19.36 -24.21
C GLY A 698 17.38 19.47 -23.14
N ASN A 699 16.61 20.57 -23.20
CA ASN A 699 15.46 20.78 -22.32
C ASN A 699 14.31 19.79 -22.57
N LEU A 700 14.01 19.44 -23.82
CA LEU A 700 13.02 18.40 -24.13
C LEU A 700 13.37 17.06 -23.49
N LYS A 701 14.65 16.68 -23.50
CA LYS A 701 15.11 15.45 -22.84
C LYS A 701 14.98 15.54 -21.32
N MET A 702 15.32 16.68 -20.71
CA MET A 702 15.14 16.88 -19.26
C MET A 702 13.66 16.93 -18.84
N LEU A 703 12.78 17.42 -19.72
CA LEU A 703 11.33 17.50 -19.49
C LEU A 703 10.60 16.17 -19.77
N HIS A 704 11.15 15.31 -20.62
CA HIS A 704 10.51 14.05 -21.04
C HIS A 704 10.05 13.13 -19.90
N PRO A 705 10.79 12.97 -18.78
CA PRO A 705 10.29 12.24 -17.62
C PRO A 705 8.95 12.76 -17.06
N PHE A 706 8.71 14.07 -17.17
CA PHE A 706 7.54 14.74 -16.61
C PHE A 706 6.39 14.84 -17.61
N ALA A 707 6.69 15.27 -18.84
CA ALA A 707 5.72 15.47 -19.93
C ALA A 707 6.11 14.65 -21.18
N PRO A 708 5.96 13.31 -21.11
CA PRO A 708 6.48 12.42 -22.14
C PRO A 708 5.80 12.55 -23.50
N PHE A 709 4.52 12.96 -23.56
CA PHE A 709 3.79 12.99 -24.83
C PHE A 709 4.18 14.19 -25.70
N VAL A 710 4.13 15.41 -25.17
CA VAL A 710 4.46 16.62 -25.93
C VAL A 710 5.94 16.61 -26.34
N THR A 711 6.82 16.14 -25.47
CA THR A 711 8.26 16.07 -25.76
C THR A 711 8.57 15.08 -26.87
N GLU A 712 7.93 13.91 -26.88
CA GLU A 712 8.04 12.93 -27.97
C GLU A 712 7.38 13.45 -29.25
N ALA A 713 6.20 14.08 -29.16
CA ALA A 713 5.53 14.66 -30.32
C ALA A 713 6.40 15.70 -31.03
N VAL A 714 7.02 16.59 -30.25
CA VAL A 714 7.98 17.57 -30.76
C VAL A 714 9.19 16.86 -31.35
N TRP A 715 9.78 15.90 -30.65
CA TRP A 715 10.96 15.17 -31.12
C TRP A 715 10.74 14.49 -32.48
N GLN A 716 9.61 13.78 -32.64
CA GLN A 716 9.26 13.10 -33.89
C GLN A 716 9.04 14.05 -35.07
N VAL A 717 8.65 15.30 -34.81
CA VAL A 717 8.53 16.34 -35.86
C VAL A 717 9.90 16.69 -36.43
N PHE A 718 10.93 16.82 -35.58
CA PHE A 718 12.28 17.18 -36.02
C PHE A 718 13.10 16.00 -36.53
N ASN A 719 12.92 14.82 -35.93
CA ASN A 719 13.77 13.66 -36.16
C ASN A 719 13.08 12.56 -36.99
N GLY A 720 11.80 12.71 -37.30
CA GLY A 720 10.99 11.73 -38.04
C GLY A 720 10.20 10.79 -37.12
N LYS A 721 9.05 10.32 -37.62
CA LYS A 721 8.06 9.56 -36.84
C LYS A 721 8.54 8.21 -36.28
N GLN A 722 9.65 7.69 -36.77
CA GLN A 722 10.23 6.41 -36.31
C GLN A 722 11.35 6.58 -35.26
N ASN A 723 11.71 7.84 -34.96
CA ASN A 723 12.79 8.16 -34.03
C ASN A 723 12.21 8.68 -32.72
N SER A 724 12.34 7.88 -31.66
CA SER A 724 11.91 8.27 -30.32
C SER A 724 13.01 8.99 -29.55
N ILE A 725 12.61 9.93 -28.71
CA ILE A 725 13.51 10.60 -27.77
C ILE A 725 14.16 9.61 -26.79
N LEU A 726 13.54 8.45 -26.58
CA LEU A 726 14.03 7.36 -25.73
C LEU A 726 15.11 6.48 -26.37
N LYS A 727 15.32 6.57 -27.69
CA LYS A 727 16.33 5.79 -28.43
C LYS A 727 17.64 6.55 -28.62
N ASP A 728 17.64 7.86 -28.39
CA ASP A 728 18.83 8.68 -28.58
C ASP A 728 19.88 8.36 -27.50
N SER A 729 21.14 8.16 -27.90
CA SER A 729 22.13 7.48 -27.05
C SER A 729 22.48 8.29 -25.80
N ALA A 730 22.71 7.60 -24.68
CA ALA A 730 23.14 8.20 -23.41
C ALA A 730 24.40 9.08 -23.59
N THR A 731 25.29 8.69 -24.49
CA THR A 731 26.49 9.44 -24.87
C THR A 731 26.14 10.85 -25.35
N GLN A 732 25.07 11.03 -26.12
CA GLN A 732 24.63 12.36 -26.52
C GLN A 732 24.00 13.13 -25.35
N PHE A 733 23.21 12.51 -24.47
CA PHE A 733 22.61 13.20 -23.32
C PHE A 733 23.65 13.81 -22.39
N PHE A 734 24.78 13.11 -22.16
CA PHE A 734 25.91 13.63 -21.39
C PHE A 734 26.79 14.62 -22.16
N ASN A 735 26.97 14.43 -23.48
CA ASN A 735 27.83 15.28 -24.33
C ASN A 735 27.19 16.59 -24.82
N PHE A 736 25.91 16.87 -24.51
CA PHE A 736 25.24 18.14 -24.86
C PHE A 736 25.64 19.33 -24.00
#